data_AF-A0A8K0EPS6-F1
#
_entry.id   AF-A0A8K0EPS6-F1
#
_cell.length_a   1.000
_cell.length_b   1.000
_cell.length_c   1.000
_cell.angle_alpha   90.00
_cell.angle_beta   90.00
_cell.angle_gamma   90.00
#
_symmetry.space_group_name_H-M   'P 1'
#
loop_
_entity.id
_entity.type
_entity.pdbx_description
1 polymer ?
#
loop_
_entity_poly.entity_id
_entity_poly.type
_entity_poly.pdbx_seq_one_letter_code
_entity_poly.pdbx_strand_id
1 'polypeptide(L)'
;MDDCTLEKLGVSPGALTPKFHKDTSDYSVTVASNVEKVKFDVLTSDSGASYQIKNSGGEKTIPLKEGDVTTVQIEVTAEDGTVKIYTVNVKRLSASDATLTTLQLSAGALDPEFAPGTYTYSTTLPCHVSSLTITAKAPDPKAGVKVYGQTPDTPVQLNLGETQVDVEVTSPDGSKQQVYTISVVKEPMGRFVKLADPKLALQLECPVMLGPLYRPISIRESDPKHTYSAPCLDVLTRTSKQDPLDESPLPSEWRIVDFDVDKKVSAAVVSCIYTHAGCTEQMKYAELGAHAKDCQHRPKPEPNSALVTESAWYKADFASTKKTDSDIKHKVEVRSWEKHLHNVTDSSLKELDEQAKEHLKNYRLALPRIGQNQSYEHGKSPLDYLRNAAQCYATSIKMKGKDGSLHCSLGLVLEEQYYAKDMYGLKEQDEEDDLGLAGLNLAAKESSKEEEIDAICNLRGVPATAPLARKLKAVDEEFHHLLDGGQTGKAEHVQALYAWKSKQATQDGKVAQQAEDETNTLGQAYLKFLDALSLDQSHTTYNLHVGRMLLLQGKVTEAQARLQLSVGMNPKNQAARFYLGLAMAMLPKGPPQDRLGETVAFLNEGVETVLAMRCALAEGSPTQSQPNLHSEDLWRLSNLQMLRGFQLLGQLLARQDPPQGCMSALDVLHNATLLSAQAMCEMVHRGEVYRQVEWMLLTSHYQLLEHLTAKQAGKEELIALRCRDLSALIRACSIPQNTELLAMQEKTCQKGVLIRPCDSSALCHLAYAQLARYDDEPSTDAAARALRDSRLTFHTCIGLEGKPVVGEPLNEITGQQWWQDKVAKEEEEKKAAEAAKKPAAAPTAAARGAATRGRGAPAAAVRGGRGAAAASPPANSKPVPSSSPSPKPGTPVGRGAAAGKSAISASKPASVQKAPSSATSTSPSKTNGKSAISASKPASVQKAQSSTTSTSSAKMYSSSSKTPAGRGAIPTAKSSAVQKAPVRGRGAPAAKAAPPPRGGAARGGAAGKAAPPPRGGAATRGGAAKPAAAPVAGKPAEKPATPTKAPEPEKAPAPIPANTPLNRASYRPRLGLARALARTDDTIDDAKKWYNEVMTMAPEIHDAYIELADMLIKADPLAAVDVYCKFPFTEELTFDDAYIHGEVVRILMKHEKFDDPRLADSMIAFGRVMGITTLDKYVSILDDKFKTNMLKKIYAGVHGKDIDDPDLQAFFKFKCWD
;
A
#
# COMPACT_ATOMS: atom_id res chain seq x y z
N MET A 1 -65.88 15.61 -49.29
CA MET A 1 -65.51 15.54 -47.85
C MET A 1 -64.14 16.16 -47.67
N ASP A 2 -63.76 16.43 -46.42
CA ASP A 2 -62.52 17.10 -45.98
C ASP A 2 -61.50 16.14 -45.34
N ASP A 3 -61.82 14.84 -45.22
CA ASP A 3 -60.94 13.84 -44.61
C ASP A 3 -59.76 13.48 -45.53
N CYS A 4 -58.68 14.24 -45.37
CA CYS A 4 -57.38 14.03 -45.99
C CYS A 4 -56.48 13.06 -45.19
N THR A 5 -57.03 12.15 -44.38
CA THR A 5 -56.24 11.20 -43.59
C THR A 5 -56.09 9.81 -44.23
N LEU A 6 -55.13 9.03 -43.75
CA LEU A 6 -54.91 7.64 -44.16
C LEU A 6 -55.58 6.67 -43.17
N GLU A 7 -56.24 5.64 -43.69
CA GLU A 7 -56.64 4.45 -42.92
C GLU A 7 -55.44 3.53 -42.69
N LYS A 8 -54.52 3.46 -43.67
CA LYS A 8 -53.35 2.59 -43.63
C LYS A 8 -52.12 3.23 -44.24
N LEU A 9 -51.01 3.10 -43.53
CA LEU A 9 -49.65 3.28 -44.05
C LEU A 9 -48.79 2.09 -43.60
N GLY A 10 -48.13 1.45 -44.56
CA GLY A 10 -47.20 0.35 -44.35
C GLY A 10 -46.01 0.45 -45.29
N VAL A 11 -44.86 -0.10 -44.86
CA VAL A 11 -43.61 -0.15 -45.65
C VAL A 11 -43.07 -1.57 -45.57
N SER A 12 -42.62 -2.12 -46.70
CA SER A 12 -42.17 -3.51 -46.81
C SER A 12 -40.93 -3.65 -47.70
N PRO A 13 -39.87 -4.36 -47.27
CA PRO A 13 -39.60 -4.78 -45.90
C PRO A 13 -39.31 -3.56 -44.98
N GLY A 14 -39.52 -3.72 -43.68
CA GLY A 14 -39.32 -2.66 -42.68
C GLY A 14 -40.48 -2.57 -41.69
N ALA A 15 -40.38 -1.65 -40.73
CA ALA A 15 -41.45 -1.31 -39.80
C ALA A 15 -41.46 0.20 -39.54
N LEU A 16 -42.65 0.79 -39.47
CA LEU A 16 -42.83 2.21 -39.18
C LEU A 16 -42.64 2.47 -37.69
N THR A 17 -41.80 3.47 -37.38
CA THR A 17 -41.58 4.01 -36.04
C THR A 17 -41.88 5.51 -36.05
N PRO A 18 -42.88 6.00 -35.30
CA PRO A 18 -43.83 5.25 -34.47
C PRO A 18 -44.76 4.33 -35.30
N LYS A 19 -45.52 3.45 -34.63
CA LYS A 19 -46.60 2.69 -35.28
C LYS A 19 -47.59 3.64 -35.95
N PHE A 20 -48.17 3.23 -37.06
CA PHE A 20 -49.09 4.07 -37.82
C PHE A 20 -50.29 4.55 -36.97
N HIS A 21 -50.64 5.82 -37.15
CA HIS A 21 -51.79 6.49 -36.55
C HIS A 21 -52.17 7.68 -37.43
N LYS A 22 -53.44 7.80 -37.81
CA LYS A 22 -53.89 8.76 -38.85
C LYS A 22 -53.55 10.23 -38.58
N ASP A 23 -53.30 10.60 -37.32
CA ASP A 23 -52.96 11.97 -36.91
C ASP A 23 -51.46 12.26 -36.79
N THR A 24 -50.59 11.25 -36.96
CA THR A 24 -49.14 11.43 -36.97
C THR A 24 -48.65 11.60 -38.40
N SER A 25 -48.03 12.75 -38.70
CA SER A 25 -47.43 13.06 -40.01
C SER A 25 -46.12 12.32 -40.25
N ASP A 26 -45.24 12.26 -39.23
CA ASP A 26 -43.83 11.93 -39.44
C ASP A 26 -43.44 10.55 -38.90
N TYR A 27 -42.78 9.77 -39.76
CA TYR A 27 -42.36 8.40 -39.53
C TYR A 27 -40.90 8.16 -39.93
N SER A 28 -40.33 7.11 -39.34
CA SER A 28 -39.02 6.57 -39.71
C SER A 28 -39.12 5.07 -39.98
N VAL A 29 -38.28 4.58 -40.90
CA VAL A 29 -38.07 3.16 -41.19
C VAL A 29 -36.57 2.95 -41.38
N THR A 30 -35.98 1.92 -40.75
CA THR A 30 -34.61 1.49 -41.05
C THR A 30 -34.64 0.11 -41.68
N VAL A 31 -33.86 -0.10 -42.75
CA VAL A 31 -33.77 -1.37 -43.48
C VAL A 31 -32.33 -1.83 -43.64
N ALA A 32 -32.13 -3.15 -43.68
CA ALA A 32 -30.84 -3.79 -43.88
C ALA A 32 -30.19 -3.36 -45.21
N SER A 33 -28.86 -3.42 -45.26
CA SER A 33 -28.02 -3.00 -46.38
C SER A 33 -28.38 -3.66 -47.71
N ASN A 34 -28.87 -4.89 -47.70
CA ASN A 34 -29.31 -5.61 -48.90
C ASN A 34 -30.72 -5.22 -49.41
N VAL A 35 -31.41 -4.28 -48.75
CA VAL A 35 -32.73 -3.81 -49.17
C VAL A 35 -32.56 -2.63 -50.12
N GLU A 36 -32.40 -2.93 -51.41
CA GLU A 36 -32.25 -1.92 -52.46
C GLU A 36 -33.51 -1.11 -52.72
N LYS A 37 -34.69 -1.64 -52.38
CA LYS A 37 -36.00 -1.03 -52.66
C LYS A 37 -36.99 -1.34 -51.54
N VAL A 38 -37.89 -0.41 -51.25
CA VAL A 38 -39.03 -0.63 -50.34
C VAL A 38 -40.35 -0.34 -51.06
N LYS A 39 -41.38 -1.12 -50.72
CA LYS A 39 -42.75 -0.96 -51.22
C LYS A 39 -43.65 -0.36 -50.16
N PHE A 40 -44.33 0.73 -50.51
CA PHE A 40 -45.35 1.40 -49.71
C PHE A 40 -46.73 0.80 -49.96
N ASP A 41 -47.48 0.63 -48.89
CA ASP A 41 -48.88 0.20 -48.88
C ASP A 41 -49.71 1.28 -48.20
N VAL A 42 -50.59 1.93 -48.97
CA VAL A 42 -51.23 3.21 -48.63
C VAL A 42 -52.71 3.15 -48.99
N LEU A 43 -53.56 3.49 -48.01
CA LEU A 43 -55.02 3.53 -48.11
C LEU A 43 -55.55 4.79 -47.42
N THR A 44 -56.34 5.59 -48.14
CA THR A 44 -57.02 6.79 -47.62
C THR A 44 -58.19 6.42 -46.71
N SER A 45 -58.54 7.29 -45.76
CA SER A 45 -59.73 7.12 -44.90
C SER A 45 -61.04 7.43 -45.61
N ASP A 46 -61.00 8.25 -46.67
CA ASP A 46 -62.11 8.48 -47.58
C ASP A 46 -61.83 7.84 -48.96
N SER A 47 -62.88 7.29 -49.56
CA SER A 47 -62.94 6.82 -50.94
C SER A 47 -62.90 7.93 -51.99
N GLY A 48 -63.30 9.16 -51.64
CA GLY A 48 -63.18 10.35 -52.49
C GLY A 48 -61.79 11.00 -52.44
N ALA A 49 -61.01 10.73 -51.38
CA ALA A 49 -59.66 11.26 -51.24
C ALA A 49 -58.65 10.53 -52.15
N SER A 50 -57.68 11.28 -52.66
CA SER A 50 -56.58 10.76 -53.49
C SER A 50 -55.24 10.91 -52.77
N TYR A 51 -54.19 10.20 -53.22
CA TYR A 51 -52.84 10.41 -52.72
C TYR A 51 -51.77 10.40 -53.81
N GLN A 52 -50.68 11.12 -53.56
CA GLN A 52 -49.48 11.15 -54.40
C GLN A 52 -48.23 10.92 -53.55
N ILE A 53 -47.37 9.99 -53.99
CA ILE A 53 -46.08 9.74 -53.35
C ILE A 53 -45.02 10.62 -54.03
N LYS A 54 -44.74 11.79 -53.46
CA LYS A 54 -43.71 12.72 -53.93
C LYS A 54 -42.31 12.12 -53.74
N ASN A 55 -41.35 12.57 -54.55
CA ASN A 55 -40.01 11.96 -54.74
C ASN A 55 -39.96 10.53 -55.33
N SER A 56 -41.09 9.89 -55.69
CA SER A 56 -41.10 8.52 -56.28
C SER A 56 -41.49 8.44 -57.77
N GLY A 57 -41.86 9.56 -58.41
CA GLY A 57 -42.51 9.54 -59.72
C GLY A 57 -43.94 8.97 -59.72
N GLY A 58 -44.51 8.70 -58.53
CA GLY A 58 -45.81 8.04 -58.35
C GLY A 58 -45.72 6.53 -58.16
N GLU A 59 -44.54 5.93 -58.23
CA GLU A 59 -44.37 4.49 -58.00
C GLU A 59 -44.53 4.13 -56.51
N LYS A 60 -45.24 3.02 -56.25
CA LYS A 60 -45.35 2.45 -54.89
C LYS A 60 -44.06 1.77 -54.41
N THR A 61 -43.03 1.67 -55.25
CA THR A 61 -41.74 1.03 -54.93
C THR A 61 -40.63 2.05 -55.10
N ILE A 62 -39.85 2.29 -54.05
CA ILE A 62 -38.85 3.37 -54.03
C ILE A 62 -37.46 2.76 -53.88
N PRO A 63 -36.51 3.07 -54.79
CA PRO A 63 -35.11 2.66 -54.66
C PRO A 63 -34.40 3.46 -53.57
N LEU A 64 -33.56 2.79 -52.79
CA LEU A 64 -32.84 3.35 -51.66
C LEU A 64 -31.33 3.37 -51.94
N LYS A 65 -30.73 4.56 -51.82
CA LYS A 65 -29.28 4.71 -51.78
C LYS A 65 -28.72 4.09 -50.50
N GLU A 66 -27.54 3.49 -50.59
CA GLU A 66 -26.87 2.88 -49.44
C GLU A 66 -26.37 3.95 -48.45
N GLY A 67 -26.55 3.73 -47.14
CA GLY A 67 -26.13 4.65 -46.06
C GLY A 67 -27.04 5.87 -45.85
N ASP A 68 -27.66 6.35 -46.93
CA ASP A 68 -28.51 7.54 -46.98
C ASP A 68 -29.89 7.36 -46.30
N VAL A 69 -30.49 8.49 -45.92
CA VAL A 69 -31.92 8.60 -45.58
C VAL A 69 -32.68 9.10 -46.81
N THR A 70 -33.61 8.29 -47.32
CA THR A 70 -34.52 8.66 -48.40
C THR A 70 -35.83 9.18 -47.78
N THR A 71 -36.05 10.50 -47.84
CA THR A 71 -37.30 11.13 -47.40
C THR A 71 -38.38 11.02 -48.47
N VAL A 72 -39.45 10.31 -48.11
CA VAL A 72 -40.64 10.08 -48.93
C VAL A 72 -41.78 10.93 -48.36
N GLN A 73 -42.52 11.65 -49.21
CA GLN A 73 -43.69 12.42 -48.78
C GLN A 73 -44.93 11.88 -49.47
N ILE A 74 -45.92 11.46 -48.68
CA ILE A 74 -47.21 10.97 -49.14
C ILE A 74 -48.21 12.10 -48.90
N GLU A 75 -48.55 12.80 -49.97
CA GLU A 75 -49.55 13.86 -49.94
C GLU A 75 -50.92 13.26 -50.19
N VAL A 76 -51.87 13.51 -49.29
CA VAL A 76 -53.27 13.09 -49.39
C VAL A 76 -54.12 14.33 -49.61
N THR A 77 -54.99 14.29 -50.61
CA THR A 77 -55.87 15.39 -51.02
C THR A 77 -57.32 14.92 -50.96
N ALA A 78 -58.12 15.56 -50.12
CA ALA A 78 -59.56 15.32 -50.01
C ALA A 78 -60.34 16.01 -51.16
N GLU A 79 -61.62 15.69 -51.32
CA GLU A 79 -62.47 16.17 -52.43
C GLU A 79 -62.61 17.71 -52.47
N ASP A 80 -62.51 18.37 -51.32
CA ASP A 80 -62.57 19.82 -51.17
C ASP A 80 -61.26 20.54 -51.50
N GLY A 81 -60.18 19.80 -51.75
CA GLY A 81 -58.82 20.32 -51.93
C GLY A 81 -58.02 20.49 -50.64
N THR A 82 -58.52 20.05 -49.49
CA THR A 82 -57.75 20.03 -48.24
C THR A 82 -56.66 18.96 -48.32
N VAL A 83 -55.44 19.31 -47.88
CA VAL A 83 -54.22 18.49 -48.06
C VAL A 83 -53.54 18.17 -46.73
N LYS A 84 -53.12 16.90 -46.57
CA LYS A 84 -52.27 16.43 -45.46
C LYS A 84 -51.05 15.71 -46.02
N ILE A 85 -49.88 15.92 -45.43
CA ILE A 85 -48.62 15.29 -45.85
C ILE A 85 -48.14 14.35 -44.74
N TYR A 86 -47.83 13.11 -45.12
CA TYR A 86 -47.17 12.13 -44.27
C TYR A 86 -45.72 11.96 -44.74
N THR A 87 -44.76 12.29 -43.88
CA THR A 87 -43.31 12.15 -44.16
C THR A 87 -42.83 10.79 -43.66
N VAL A 88 -42.19 9.99 -44.52
CA VAL A 88 -41.54 8.73 -44.13
C VAL A 88 -40.07 8.79 -44.49
N ASN A 89 -39.22 8.83 -43.46
CA ASN A 89 -37.77 8.84 -43.60
C ASN A 89 -37.23 7.40 -43.59
N VAL A 90 -36.86 6.88 -44.76
CA VAL A 90 -36.38 5.50 -44.93
C VAL A 90 -34.85 5.50 -44.98
N LYS A 91 -34.19 4.98 -43.93
CA LYS A 91 -32.74 4.79 -43.90
C LYS A 91 -32.37 3.38 -44.37
N ARG A 92 -31.51 3.27 -45.38
CA ARG A 92 -30.84 2.01 -45.75
C ARG A 92 -29.46 1.98 -45.10
N LEU A 93 -29.14 0.91 -44.38
CA LEU A 93 -27.81 0.73 -43.76
C LEU A 93 -26.72 0.52 -44.83
N SER A 94 -25.45 0.76 -44.49
CA SER A 94 -24.34 0.39 -45.38
C SER A 94 -23.98 -1.08 -45.23
N ALA A 95 -23.66 -1.73 -46.35
CA ALA A 95 -23.13 -3.09 -46.35
C ALA A 95 -21.72 -3.14 -45.73
N SER A 96 -21.03 -2.00 -45.69
CA SER A 96 -19.71 -1.80 -45.10
C SER A 96 -19.75 -1.26 -43.65
N ASP A 97 -20.93 -1.23 -43.01
CA ASP A 97 -21.09 -0.82 -41.61
C ASP A 97 -20.69 -1.98 -40.68
N ALA A 98 -19.78 -1.70 -39.73
CA ALA A 98 -19.28 -2.66 -38.74
C ALA A 98 -19.49 -2.15 -37.30
N THR A 99 -20.46 -1.25 -37.08
CA THR A 99 -20.74 -0.70 -35.75
C THR A 99 -21.70 -1.57 -34.93
N LEU A 100 -21.69 -1.40 -33.60
CA LEU A 100 -22.73 -1.91 -32.70
C LEU A 100 -23.82 -0.86 -32.45
N THR A 101 -25.07 -1.31 -32.32
CA THR A 101 -26.20 -0.55 -31.75
C THR A 101 -26.49 -0.92 -30.30
N THR A 102 -25.91 -2.00 -29.80
CA THR A 102 -26.06 -2.42 -28.40
C THR A 102 -24.82 -3.19 -27.96
N LEU A 103 -24.29 -2.84 -26.79
CA LEU A 103 -23.37 -3.65 -26.00
C LEU A 103 -23.84 -3.59 -24.56
N GLN A 104 -24.17 -4.74 -23.97
CA GLN A 104 -24.71 -4.85 -22.61
C GLN A 104 -24.09 -6.04 -21.88
N LEU A 105 -23.94 -5.91 -20.57
CA LEU A 105 -23.34 -6.90 -19.67
C LEU A 105 -24.42 -7.50 -18.76
N SER A 106 -24.30 -8.79 -18.41
CA SER A 106 -25.20 -9.44 -17.45
C SER A 106 -24.94 -9.06 -15.99
N ALA A 107 -23.79 -8.45 -15.70
CA ALA A 107 -23.40 -7.90 -14.41
C ALA A 107 -22.41 -6.74 -14.60
N GLY A 108 -22.36 -5.82 -13.65
CA GLY A 108 -21.56 -4.58 -13.76
C GLY A 108 -22.16 -3.55 -14.72
N ALA A 109 -21.38 -2.52 -15.00
CA ALA A 109 -21.69 -1.47 -15.95
C ALA A 109 -20.45 -1.17 -16.80
N LEU A 110 -20.64 -0.74 -18.05
CA LEU A 110 -19.54 -0.28 -18.90
C LEU A 110 -19.12 1.13 -18.46
N ASP A 111 -17.82 1.33 -18.27
CA ASP A 111 -17.20 2.65 -18.15
C ASP A 111 -16.26 2.88 -19.35
N PRO A 112 -16.51 3.87 -20.23
CA PRO A 112 -17.68 4.77 -20.23
C PRO A 112 -18.97 4.07 -20.65
N GLU A 113 -20.12 4.74 -20.55
CA GLU A 113 -21.39 4.23 -21.11
C GLU A 113 -21.26 3.91 -22.60
N PHE A 114 -22.01 2.91 -23.07
CA PHE A 114 -21.91 2.42 -24.45
C PHE A 114 -22.26 3.50 -25.49
N ALA A 115 -21.35 3.71 -26.43
CA ALA A 115 -21.46 4.63 -27.56
C ALA A 115 -20.86 3.96 -28.81
N PRO A 116 -21.54 3.89 -29.96
CA PRO A 116 -21.07 3.14 -31.13
C PRO A 116 -19.68 3.51 -31.69
N GLY A 117 -19.20 4.73 -31.41
CA GLY A 117 -17.86 5.22 -31.79
C GLY A 117 -16.77 5.06 -30.72
N THR A 118 -17.09 4.49 -29.55
CA THR A 118 -16.12 4.18 -28.50
C THR A 118 -15.80 2.69 -28.55
N TYR A 119 -14.52 2.35 -28.67
CA TYR A 119 -14.06 0.97 -28.93
C TYR A 119 -13.39 0.31 -27.72
N THR A 120 -13.16 1.05 -26.64
CA THR A 120 -12.50 0.58 -25.42
C THR A 120 -13.38 0.84 -24.21
N TYR A 121 -13.66 -0.21 -23.44
CA TYR A 121 -14.46 -0.17 -22.23
C TYR A 121 -13.75 -0.87 -21.07
N SER A 122 -14.11 -0.50 -19.85
CA SER A 122 -13.76 -1.22 -18.64
C SER A 122 -15.01 -1.59 -17.84
N THR A 123 -14.89 -2.58 -16.96
CA THR A 123 -15.88 -2.87 -15.91
C THR A 123 -15.19 -3.57 -14.74
N THR A 124 -15.58 -3.25 -13.52
CA THR A 124 -15.14 -3.96 -12.31
C THR A 124 -16.30 -4.80 -11.77
N LEU A 125 -16.04 -6.08 -11.47
CA LEU A 125 -17.05 -7.04 -11.03
C LEU A 125 -16.70 -7.62 -9.65
N PRO A 126 -17.70 -7.96 -8.81
CA PRO A 126 -17.46 -8.64 -7.54
C PRO A 126 -16.65 -9.95 -7.68
N CYS A 127 -15.82 -10.26 -6.68
CA CYS A 127 -14.92 -11.42 -6.67
C CYS A 127 -15.62 -12.77 -6.87
N HIS A 128 -16.91 -12.85 -6.53
CA HIS A 128 -17.74 -14.06 -6.65
C HIS A 128 -18.34 -14.29 -8.05
N VAL A 129 -18.22 -13.34 -8.98
CA VAL A 129 -18.66 -13.52 -10.37
C VAL A 129 -17.62 -14.35 -11.13
N SER A 130 -17.98 -15.57 -11.53
CA SER A 130 -17.09 -16.50 -12.28
C SER A 130 -17.19 -16.36 -13.80
N SER A 131 -18.34 -15.93 -14.31
CA SER A 131 -18.59 -15.78 -15.75
C SER A 131 -19.49 -14.58 -16.05
N LEU A 132 -19.36 -14.02 -17.25
CA LEU A 132 -20.07 -12.84 -17.73
C LEU A 132 -20.73 -13.14 -19.08
N THR A 133 -22.01 -12.83 -19.23
CA THR A 133 -22.71 -12.88 -20.52
C THR A 133 -22.74 -11.48 -21.13
N ILE A 134 -22.41 -11.37 -22.42
CA ILE A 134 -22.34 -10.11 -23.15
C ILE A 134 -23.31 -10.15 -24.34
N THR A 135 -24.25 -9.23 -24.34
CA THR A 135 -25.24 -9.03 -25.41
C THR A 135 -24.75 -7.94 -26.35
N ALA A 136 -24.26 -8.33 -27.53
CA ALA A 136 -23.79 -7.42 -28.58
C ALA A 136 -24.69 -7.52 -29.82
N LYS A 137 -25.12 -6.37 -30.37
CA LYS A 137 -25.99 -6.29 -31.56
C LYS A 137 -25.55 -5.19 -32.52
N ALA A 138 -25.46 -5.53 -33.80
CA ALA A 138 -25.20 -4.63 -34.92
C ALA A 138 -26.52 -4.05 -35.49
N PRO A 139 -26.47 -2.93 -36.25
CA PRO A 139 -27.67 -2.35 -36.86
C PRO A 139 -28.25 -3.23 -37.98
N ASP A 140 -27.41 -3.96 -38.72
CA ASP A 140 -27.81 -4.89 -39.77
C ASP A 140 -27.75 -6.34 -39.24
N PRO A 141 -28.83 -7.14 -39.30
CA PRO A 141 -28.82 -8.54 -38.86
C PRO A 141 -27.95 -9.48 -39.71
N LYS A 142 -27.34 -8.99 -40.80
CA LYS A 142 -26.32 -9.72 -41.58
C LYS A 142 -24.88 -9.44 -41.14
N ALA A 143 -24.64 -8.45 -40.29
CA ALA A 143 -23.31 -8.21 -39.76
C ALA A 143 -22.90 -9.38 -38.84
N GLY A 144 -21.67 -9.87 -39.01
CA GLY A 144 -21.15 -10.97 -38.20
C GLY A 144 -20.62 -10.46 -36.87
N VAL A 145 -21.33 -10.70 -35.77
CA VAL A 145 -20.88 -10.35 -34.42
C VAL A 145 -20.37 -11.60 -33.69
N LYS A 146 -19.19 -11.53 -33.08
CA LYS A 146 -18.66 -12.53 -32.14
C LYS A 146 -18.26 -11.87 -30.82
N VAL A 147 -18.37 -12.62 -29.73
CA VAL A 147 -17.86 -12.24 -28.41
C VAL A 147 -16.80 -13.27 -28.03
N TYR A 148 -15.55 -12.86 -27.81
CA TYR A 148 -14.45 -13.75 -27.41
C TYR A 148 -14.29 -14.98 -28.33
N GLY A 149 -14.46 -14.76 -29.65
CA GLY A 149 -14.46 -15.81 -30.68
C GLY A 149 -15.72 -16.71 -30.73
N GLN A 150 -16.65 -16.56 -29.79
CA GLN A 150 -17.92 -17.31 -29.70
C GLN A 150 -19.11 -16.49 -30.22
N THR A 151 -20.29 -17.11 -30.28
CA THR A 151 -21.56 -16.40 -30.51
C THR A 151 -21.88 -15.42 -29.36
N PRO A 152 -22.53 -14.28 -29.62
CA PRO A 152 -23.09 -13.42 -28.58
C PRO A 152 -24.00 -14.18 -27.61
N ASP A 153 -24.23 -13.61 -26.42
CA ASP A 153 -25.02 -14.20 -25.34
C ASP A 153 -24.48 -15.54 -24.75
N THR A 154 -23.29 -15.99 -25.20
CA THR A 154 -22.55 -17.11 -24.58
C THR A 154 -21.81 -16.63 -23.32
N PRO A 155 -21.86 -17.34 -22.17
CA PRO A 155 -21.11 -16.97 -20.97
C PRO A 155 -19.59 -17.10 -21.17
N VAL A 156 -18.86 -16.00 -20.99
CA VAL A 156 -17.39 -15.94 -20.97
C VAL A 156 -16.90 -16.22 -19.55
N GLN A 157 -15.99 -17.18 -19.37
CA GLN A 157 -15.34 -17.45 -18.08
C GLN A 157 -14.29 -16.37 -17.78
N LEU A 158 -14.22 -15.90 -16.54
CA LEU A 158 -13.35 -14.80 -16.13
C LEU A 158 -12.08 -15.31 -15.43
N ASN A 159 -10.95 -14.65 -15.73
CA ASN A 159 -9.74 -14.70 -14.91
C ASN A 159 -9.99 -14.00 -13.55
N LEU A 160 -9.07 -14.21 -12.60
CA LEU A 160 -9.06 -13.52 -11.32
C LEU A 160 -8.70 -12.04 -11.43
N GLY A 161 -7.65 -11.70 -12.19
CA GLY A 161 -7.23 -10.31 -12.36
C GLY A 161 -7.98 -9.64 -13.50
N GLU A 162 -7.45 -9.74 -14.71
CA GLU A 162 -7.96 -9.06 -15.89
C GLU A 162 -8.32 -10.05 -17.01
N THR A 163 -9.51 -9.88 -17.57
CA THR A 163 -10.02 -10.61 -18.73
C THR A 163 -10.32 -9.62 -19.83
N GLN A 164 -9.40 -9.45 -20.78
CA GLN A 164 -9.69 -8.72 -22.01
C GLN A 164 -10.69 -9.54 -22.84
N VAL A 165 -11.85 -8.97 -23.13
CA VAL A 165 -12.89 -9.56 -23.98
C VAL A 165 -13.08 -8.70 -25.22
N ASP A 166 -12.60 -9.20 -26.35
CA ASP A 166 -12.79 -8.57 -27.65
C ASP A 166 -14.12 -9.01 -28.27
N VAL A 167 -14.91 -8.04 -28.73
CA VAL A 167 -16.14 -8.22 -29.49
C VAL A 167 -15.86 -7.83 -30.94
N GLU A 168 -15.74 -8.84 -31.80
CA GLU A 168 -15.51 -8.67 -33.24
C GLU A 168 -16.84 -8.37 -33.95
N VAL A 169 -16.87 -7.32 -34.76
CA VAL A 169 -17.96 -7.02 -35.70
C VAL A 169 -17.40 -7.00 -37.11
N THR A 170 -17.90 -7.90 -37.97
CA THR A 170 -17.63 -7.95 -39.41
C THR A 170 -18.81 -7.33 -40.15
N SER A 171 -18.56 -6.43 -41.10
CA SER A 171 -19.61 -5.79 -41.88
C SER A 171 -20.39 -6.80 -42.75
N PRO A 172 -21.66 -6.53 -43.12
CA PRO A 172 -22.48 -7.40 -43.97
C PRO A 172 -21.85 -7.84 -45.31
N ASP A 173 -20.93 -7.05 -45.87
CA ASP A 173 -20.15 -7.35 -47.08
C ASP A 173 -18.79 -8.02 -46.81
N GLY A 174 -18.36 -8.12 -45.55
CA GLY A 174 -17.03 -8.60 -45.14
C GLY A 174 -15.87 -7.64 -45.44
N SER A 175 -16.12 -6.42 -45.91
CA SER A 175 -15.06 -5.46 -46.30
C SER A 175 -14.38 -4.76 -45.12
N LYS A 176 -15.04 -4.70 -43.96
CA LYS A 176 -14.50 -4.12 -42.72
C LYS A 176 -14.69 -5.05 -41.53
N GLN A 177 -13.77 -4.96 -40.60
CA GLN A 177 -13.88 -5.51 -39.26
C GLN A 177 -13.60 -4.40 -38.25
N GLN A 178 -14.40 -4.34 -37.20
CA GLN A 178 -14.23 -3.46 -36.05
C GLN A 178 -14.17 -4.32 -34.80
N VAL A 179 -13.30 -3.96 -33.86
CA VAL A 179 -13.24 -4.60 -32.54
C VAL A 179 -13.71 -3.60 -31.50
N TYR A 180 -14.51 -4.08 -30.53
CA TYR A 180 -14.84 -3.39 -29.29
C TYR A 180 -14.24 -4.21 -28.14
N THR A 181 -13.24 -3.66 -27.46
CA THR A 181 -12.48 -4.33 -26.40
C THR A 181 -13.02 -3.94 -25.02
N ILE A 182 -13.33 -4.95 -24.19
CA ILE A 182 -13.79 -4.76 -22.81
C ILE A 182 -12.74 -5.33 -21.86
N SER A 183 -12.12 -4.49 -21.04
CA SER A 183 -11.30 -4.92 -19.91
C SER A 183 -12.22 -5.26 -18.73
N VAL A 184 -12.43 -6.55 -18.47
CA VAL A 184 -13.19 -7.03 -17.32
C VAL A 184 -12.23 -7.34 -16.18
N VAL A 185 -12.31 -6.59 -15.08
CA VAL A 185 -11.52 -6.80 -13.86
C VAL A 185 -12.44 -7.32 -12.75
N LYS A 186 -11.94 -8.24 -11.92
CA LYS A 186 -12.63 -8.63 -10.68
C LYS A 186 -12.02 -7.95 -9.46
N GLU A 187 -12.83 -7.65 -8.47
CA GLU A 187 -12.35 -7.21 -7.15
C GLU A 187 -11.43 -8.30 -6.52
N PRO A 188 -10.27 -7.92 -5.94
CA PRO A 188 -9.37 -8.87 -5.31
C PRO A 188 -9.98 -9.44 -4.02
N MET A 189 -9.56 -10.65 -3.64
CA MET A 189 -10.03 -11.27 -2.39
C MET A 189 -9.60 -10.44 -1.17
N GLY A 190 -10.56 -10.15 -0.27
CA GLY A 190 -10.34 -9.41 0.97
C GLY A 190 -9.57 -10.15 2.07
N ARG A 191 -8.97 -11.32 1.76
CA ARG A 191 -8.16 -12.14 2.66
C ARG A 191 -7.07 -12.85 1.84
N PHE A 192 -5.92 -13.11 2.46
CA PHE A 192 -4.84 -13.93 1.91
C PHE A 192 -5.37 -15.31 1.47
N VAL A 193 -4.88 -15.79 0.33
CA VAL A 193 -5.26 -17.06 -0.28
C VAL A 193 -4.04 -17.95 -0.43
N LYS A 194 -4.15 -19.19 0.04
CA LYS A 194 -3.06 -20.17 0.04
C LYS A 194 -3.15 -21.11 -1.15
N LEU A 195 -2.11 -21.12 -1.97
CA LEU A 195 -1.91 -22.08 -3.06
C LEU A 195 -1.59 -23.48 -2.50
N ALA A 196 -2.14 -24.52 -3.14
CA ALA A 196 -2.01 -25.91 -2.68
C ALA A 196 -0.66 -26.55 -3.05
N ASP A 197 -0.06 -26.15 -4.17
CA ASP A 197 1.27 -26.59 -4.60
C ASP A 197 2.35 -25.56 -4.18
N PRO A 198 3.32 -25.93 -3.31
CA PRO A 198 4.42 -25.05 -2.91
C PRO A 198 5.33 -24.61 -4.06
N LYS A 199 5.47 -25.40 -5.14
CA LYS A 199 6.30 -25.03 -6.30
C LYS A 199 5.62 -23.99 -7.17
N LEU A 200 4.30 -24.09 -7.33
CA LEU A 200 3.51 -23.10 -8.02
C LEU A 200 3.38 -21.81 -7.19
N ALA A 201 3.34 -21.91 -5.85
CA ALA A 201 3.40 -20.75 -4.95
C ALA A 201 4.67 -19.91 -5.19
N LEU A 202 5.85 -20.55 -5.24
CA LEU A 202 7.13 -19.90 -5.54
C LEU A 202 7.16 -19.12 -6.87
N GLN A 203 6.30 -19.44 -7.83
CA GLN A 203 6.25 -18.81 -9.15
C GLN A 203 5.12 -17.79 -9.31
N LEU A 204 4.10 -17.85 -8.45
CA LEU A 204 2.87 -17.05 -8.55
C LEU A 204 2.60 -16.17 -7.33
N GLU A 205 3.51 -16.11 -6.36
CA GLU A 205 3.46 -15.21 -5.22
C GLU A 205 4.02 -13.82 -5.59
N CYS A 206 3.28 -12.75 -5.29
CA CYS A 206 3.73 -11.38 -5.46
C CYS A 206 4.76 -11.05 -4.36
N PRO A 207 5.97 -10.56 -4.71
CA PRO A 207 7.05 -10.31 -3.75
C PRO A 207 6.69 -9.24 -2.70
N VAL A 208 5.71 -8.36 -2.99
CA VAL A 208 5.23 -7.31 -2.07
C VAL A 208 4.12 -7.82 -1.15
N MET A 209 3.16 -8.59 -1.68
CA MET A 209 1.98 -9.06 -0.92
C MET A 209 2.25 -10.34 -0.12
N LEU A 210 3.30 -11.10 -0.48
CA LEU A 210 3.54 -12.48 -0.03
C LEU A 210 2.31 -13.39 -0.18
N GLY A 211 1.54 -13.14 -1.23
CA GLY A 211 0.37 -13.92 -1.64
C GLY A 211 0.18 -13.85 -3.15
N PRO A 212 -0.79 -14.60 -3.71
CA PRO A 212 -0.94 -14.74 -5.16
C PRO A 212 -1.00 -13.42 -5.96
N LEU A 213 -0.36 -13.42 -7.13
CA LEU A 213 -0.37 -12.31 -8.08
C LEU A 213 -1.80 -11.92 -8.49
N TYR A 214 -2.08 -10.63 -8.54
CA TYR A 214 -3.37 -10.07 -8.97
C TYR A 214 -3.13 -9.00 -10.04
N ARG A 215 -3.72 -9.20 -11.23
CA ARG A 215 -3.37 -8.48 -12.48
C ARG A 215 -1.83 -8.47 -12.66
N PRO A 216 -1.22 -9.63 -12.97
CA PRO A 216 0.23 -9.76 -13.01
C PRO A 216 0.85 -8.87 -14.08
N ILE A 217 1.84 -8.09 -13.67
CA ILE A 217 2.70 -7.29 -14.53
C ILE A 217 4.14 -7.71 -14.32
N SER A 218 4.86 -7.91 -15.42
CA SER A 218 6.28 -8.20 -15.40
C SER A 218 7.10 -7.07 -15.98
N ILE A 219 8.35 -6.98 -15.53
CA ILE A 219 9.34 -6.01 -16.01
C ILE A 219 10.05 -6.60 -17.23
N ARG A 220 10.04 -5.88 -18.35
CA ARG A 220 10.76 -6.24 -19.57
C ARG A 220 12.25 -6.45 -19.29
N GLU A 221 12.84 -7.46 -19.92
CA GLU A 221 14.29 -7.74 -19.89
C GLU A 221 14.91 -8.10 -18.51
N SER A 222 14.10 -8.25 -17.45
CA SER A 222 14.55 -8.78 -16.15
C SER A 222 15.00 -10.26 -16.22
N ASP A 223 16.19 -10.56 -15.67
CA ASP A 223 16.78 -11.92 -15.56
C ASP A 223 17.20 -12.18 -14.09
N PRO A 224 16.43 -12.94 -13.29
CA PRO A 224 15.20 -13.67 -13.66
C PRO A 224 13.99 -12.76 -13.85
N LYS A 225 13.00 -13.20 -14.64
CA LYS A 225 11.77 -12.45 -14.94
C LYS A 225 11.01 -12.04 -13.66
N HIS A 226 11.09 -10.78 -13.27
CA HIS A 226 10.35 -10.22 -12.13
C HIS A 226 8.89 -9.95 -12.49
N THR A 227 7.98 -10.30 -11.56
CA THR A 227 6.52 -10.20 -11.75
C THR A 227 5.84 -9.80 -10.45
N TYR A 228 4.89 -8.87 -10.53
CA TYR A 228 4.21 -8.25 -9.39
C TYR A 228 2.71 -8.12 -9.66
N SER A 229 1.92 -7.93 -8.62
CA SER A 229 0.53 -7.46 -8.75
C SER A 229 0.52 -6.00 -9.19
N ALA A 230 -0.27 -5.64 -10.21
CA ALA A 230 -0.26 -4.29 -10.80
C ALA A 230 -0.29 -3.13 -9.77
N PRO A 231 -1.18 -3.11 -8.77
CA PRO A 231 -1.28 -1.97 -7.84
C PRO A 231 0.02 -1.72 -7.06
N CYS A 232 0.73 -2.79 -6.68
CA CYS A 232 1.98 -2.69 -5.93
C CYS A 232 3.10 -2.08 -6.78
N LEU A 233 3.19 -2.51 -8.04
CA LEU A 233 4.23 -2.08 -8.96
C LEU A 233 4.01 -0.63 -9.40
N ASP A 234 2.76 -0.26 -9.68
CA ASP A 234 2.36 1.11 -9.99
C ASP A 234 2.64 2.07 -8.81
N VAL A 235 2.50 1.60 -7.55
CA VAL A 235 2.84 2.38 -6.34
C VAL A 235 4.35 2.54 -6.15
N LEU A 236 5.14 1.48 -6.36
CA LEU A 236 6.60 1.51 -6.19
C LEU A 236 7.26 2.39 -7.27
N THR A 237 6.94 2.14 -8.54
CA THR A 237 7.52 2.83 -9.71
C THR A 237 7.01 4.27 -9.90
N ARG A 238 6.03 4.73 -9.10
CA ARG A 238 5.47 6.11 -9.15
C ARG A 238 6.51 7.22 -9.03
N THR A 239 7.65 6.96 -8.36
CA THR A 239 8.73 7.94 -8.17
C THR A 239 10.11 7.43 -8.58
N SER A 240 10.28 6.11 -8.74
CA SER A 240 11.54 5.51 -9.16
C SER A 240 11.37 4.85 -10.52
N LYS A 241 12.24 5.19 -11.47
CA LYS A 241 12.35 4.52 -12.76
C LYS A 241 13.27 3.29 -12.68
N GLN A 242 13.14 2.50 -11.61
CA GLN A 242 13.97 1.32 -11.36
C GLN A 242 13.13 0.11 -10.94
N ASP A 243 13.61 -1.10 -11.23
CA ASP A 243 13.08 -2.37 -10.74
C ASP A 243 13.18 -2.43 -9.19
N PRO A 244 12.07 -2.63 -8.45
CA PRO A 244 12.09 -2.64 -6.98
C PRO A 244 12.81 -3.82 -6.30
N LEU A 245 13.28 -4.83 -7.06
CA LEU A 245 13.99 -6.01 -6.56
C LEU A 245 15.49 -6.01 -6.92
N ASP A 246 15.90 -5.39 -8.03
CA ASP A 246 17.31 -5.34 -8.43
C ASP A 246 17.87 -3.95 -8.80
N GLU A 247 17.10 -2.87 -8.66
CA GLU A 247 17.50 -1.48 -8.94
C GLU A 247 17.93 -1.20 -10.39
N SER A 248 17.70 -2.11 -11.35
CA SER A 248 17.97 -1.84 -12.76
C SER A 248 17.04 -0.74 -13.32
N PRO A 249 17.53 0.16 -14.19
CA PRO A 249 16.72 1.24 -14.76
C PRO A 249 15.64 0.69 -15.71
N LEU A 250 14.41 1.16 -15.56
CA LEU A 250 13.26 0.71 -16.34
C LEU A 250 13.27 1.37 -17.74
N PRO A 251 13.32 0.60 -18.84
CA PRO A 251 13.24 1.14 -20.21
C PRO A 251 11.86 1.75 -20.48
N SER A 252 11.73 2.58 -21.51
CA SER A 252 10.50 3.36 -21.81
C SER A 252 9.21 2.52 -21.82
N GLU A 253 9.27 1.29 -22.34
CA GLU A 253 8.14 0.35 -22.46
C GLU A 253 8.28 -0.88 -21.53
N TRP A 254 8.78 -0.67 -20.31
CA TRP A 254 9.08 -1.73 -19.34
C TRP A 254 7.88 -2.61 -18.90
N ARG A 255 6.65 -2.09 -18.97
CA ARG A 255 5.45 -2.66 -18.32
C ARG A 255 4.78 -3.72 -19.22
N ILE A 256 4.91 -5.00 -18.88
CA ILE A 256 4.28 -6.11 -19.63
C ILE A 256 3.10 -6.69 -18.83
N VAL A 257 1.89 -6.63 -19.37
CA VAL A 257 0.70 -7.26 -18.76
C VAL A 257 0.66 -8.75 -19.13
N ASP A 258 0.83 -9.61 -18.13
CA ASP A 258 1.10 -11.04 -18.34
C ASP A 258 -0.19 -11.88 -18.25
N PHE A 259 -1.09 -11.74 -19.23
CA PHE A 259 -2.37 -12.46 -19.29
C PHE A 259 -2.24 -13.99 -19.17
N ASP A 260 -1.12 -14.57 -19.60
CA ASP A 260 -0.84 -16.00 -19.45
C ASP A 260 -0.37 -16.41 -18.05
N VAL A 261 0.13 -15.46 -17.24
CA VAL A 261 0.32 -15.65 -15.80
C VAL A 261 -1.03 -15.52 -15.08
N ASP A 262 -1.89 -14.57 -15.47
CA ASP A 262 -3.23 -14.42 -14.88
C ASP A 262 -4.07 -15.69 -15.08
N LYS A 263 -4.06 -16.27 -16.28
CA LYS A 263 -4.68 -17.58 -16.56
C LYS A 263 -4.12 -18.70 -15.67
N LYS A 264 -2.81 -18.73 -15.42
CA LYS A 264 -2.17 -19.73 -14.53
C LYS A 264 -2.58 -19.54 -13.08
N VAL A 265 -2.61 -18.31 -12.57
CA VAL A 265 -3.11 -17.97 -11.22
C VAL A 265 -4.57 -18.37 -11.08
N SER A 266 -5.39 -17.99 -12.06
CA SER A 266 -6.83 -18.26 -12.10
C SER A 266 -7.15 -19.76 -12.09
N ALA A 267 -6.33 -20.57 -12.79
CA ALA A 267 -6.45 -22.02 -12.84
C ALA A 267 -5.77 -22.75 -11.67
N ALA A 268 -4.95 -22.07 -10.86
CA ALA A 268 -4.22 -22.68 -9.77
C ALA A 268 -5.15 -23.19 -8.66
N VAL A 269 -4.79 -24.32 -8.05
CA VAL A 269 -5.56 -24.92 -6.95
C VAL A 269 -5.21 -24.20 -5.65
N VAL A 270 -6.25 -23.72 -4.96
CA VAL A 270 -6.17 -23.00 -3.68
C VAL A 270 -7.04 -23.67 -2.63
N SER A 271 -6.66 -23.57 -1.36
CA SER A 271 -7.50 -23.99 -0.24
C SER A 271 -8.49 -22.90 0.16
N CYS A 272 -9.67 -23.28 0.64
CA CYS A 272 -10.64 -22.34 1.20
C CYS A 272 -10.04 -21.43 2.28
N ILE A 273 -10.45 -20.16 2.27
CA ILE A 273 -10.01 -19.13 3.22
C ILE A 273 -10.48 -19.37 4.67
N TYR A 274 -11.45 -20.27 4.86
CA TYR A 274 -12.02 -20.66 6.16
C TYR A 274 -11.50 -22.02 6.67
N THR A 275 -10.28 -22.39 6.27
CA THR A 275 -9.57 -23.59 6.75
C THR A 275 -9.36 -23.60 8.27
N HIS A 276 -9.08 -22.44 8.87
CA HIS A 276 -9.02 -22.27 10.34
C HIS A 276 -10.36 -22.58 11.05
N ALA A 277 -11.49 -22.36 10.37
CA ALA A 277 -12.84 -22.67 10.83
C ALA A 277 -13.30 -24.10 10.45
N GLY A 278 -12.41 -24.91 9.87
CA GLY A 278 -12.63 -26.34 9.60
C GLY A 278 -12.98 -26.70 8.16
N CYS A 279 -13.04 -25.75 7.21
CA CYS A 279 -13.26 -26.09 5.80
C CYS A 279 -12.03 -26.79 5.21
N THR A 280 -12.22 -27.89 4.50
CA THR A 280 -11.12 -28.65 3.85
C THR A 280 -11.15 -28.61 2.33
N GLU A 281 -12.09 -27.87 1.74
CA GLU A 281 -12.26 -27.78 0.28
C GLU A 281 -11.11 -27.06 -0.42
N GLN A 282 -10.85 -27.50 -1.66
CA GLN A 282 -9.91 -26.90 -2.60
C GLN A 282 -10.60 -26.76 -3.96
N MET A 283 -10.35 -25.64 -4.65
CA MET A 283 -10.92 -25.33 -5.96
C MET A 283 -9.94 -24.52 -6.80
N LYS A 284 -10.28 -24.19 -8.07
CA LYS A 284 -9.50 -23.21 -8.82
C LYS A 284 -9.68 -21.83 -8.20
N TYR A 285 -8.65 -20.99 -8.27
CA TYR A 285 -8.71 -19.68 -7.65
C TYR A 285 -9.80 -18.76 -8.25
N ALA A 286 -10.07 -18.85 -9.56
CA ALA A 286 -11.19 -18.14 -10.18
C ALA A 286 -12.58 -18.50 -9.59
N GLU A 287 -12.73 -19.70 -9.01
CA GLU A 287 -13.96 -20.24 -8.42
C GLU A 287 -14.07 -19.93 -6.91
N LEU A 288 -12.95 -19.62 -6.24
CA LEU A 288 -12.87 -19.43 -4.78
C LEU A 288 -13.83 -18.34 -4.27
N GLY A 289 -14.01 -17.23 -4.99
CA GLY A 289 -14.89 -16.15 -4.57
C GLY A 289 -16.36 -16.57 -4.47
N ALA A 290 -16.80 -17.49 -5.33
CA ALA A 290 -18.15 -18.06 -5.27
C ALA A 290 -18.29 -19.02 -4.07
N HIS A 291 -17.35 -19.95 -3.90
CA HIS A 291 -17.34 -20.85 -2.72
C HIS A 291 -17.28 -20.07 -1.40
N ALA A 292 -16.41 -19.07 -1.29
CA ALA A 292 -16.21 -18.30 -0.06
C ALA A 292 -17.48 -17.56 0.37
N LYS A 293 -18.29 -17.09 -0.59
CA LYS A 293 -19.56 -16.42 -0.31
C LYS A 293 -20.54 -17.35 0.42
N ASP A 294 -20.68 -18.57 -0.07
CA ASP A 294 -21.69 -19.55 0.34
C ASP A 294 -21.14 -20.64 1.31
N CYS A 295 -19.89 -20.51 1.76
CA CYS A 295 -19.20 -21.52 2.57
C CYS A 295 -19.87 -21.73 3.95
N GLN A 296 -20.21 -22.98 4.28
CA GLN A 296 -20.83 -23.34 5.56
C GLN A 296 -19.96 -23.03 6.79
N HIS A 297 -18.63 -22.92 6.60
CA HIS A 297 -17.65 -22.59 7.64
C HIS A 297 -17.34 -21.09 7.75
N ARG A 298 -18.00 -20.23 6.95
CA ARG A 298 -17.83 -18.76 7.00
C ARG A 298 -18.14 -18.25 8.41
N PRO A 299 -17.19 -17.61 9.12
CA PRO A 299 -17.42 -17.08 10.46
C PRO A 299 -18.60 -16.09 10.49
N LYS A 300 -19.50 -16.26 11.47
CA LYS A 300 -20.59 -15.32 11.70
C LYS A 300 -20.07 -14.10 12.45
N PRO A 301 -20.34 -12.86 12.01
CA PRO A 301 -19.79 -11.64 12.62
C PRO A 301 -20.47 -11.23 13.95
N GLU A 302 -21.17 -12.15 14.64
CA GLU A 302 -21.91 -11.82 15.86
C GLU A 302 -20.96 -11.65 17.06
N PRO A 303 -21.00 -10.49 17.78
CA PRO A 303 -20.01 -10.16 18.80
C PRO A 303 -20.18 -11.00 20.07
N ASN A 304 -19.32 -12.01 20.25
CA ASN A 304 -19.46 -12.97 21.36
C ASN A 304 -19.18 -12.34 22.74
N SER A 305 -20.22 -11.84 23.41
CA SER A 305 -20.10 -11.20 24.73
C SER A 305 -19.63 -12.14 25.84
N ALA A 306 -19.75 -13.46 25.69
CA ALA A 306 -19.30 -14.42 26.69
C ALA A 306 -17.79 -14.29 26.97
N LEU A 307 -16.98 -13.98 25.93
CA LEU A 307 -15.54 -13.72 26.05
C LEU A 307 -15.19 -12.68 27.13
N VAL A 308 -16.06 -11.68 27.31
CA VAL A 308 -15.92 -10.64 28.33
C VAL A 308 -16.66 -11.03 29.61
N THR A 309 -17.94 -11.39 29.50
CA THR A 309 -18.82 -11.55 30.68
C THR A 309 -18.49 -12.79 31.53
N GLU A 310 -17.80 -13.77 30.96
CA GLU A 310 -17.35 -14.94 31.71
C GLU A 310 -16.00 -14.76 32.42
N SER A 311 -15.26 -13.68 32.10
CA SER A 311 -13.95 -13.42 32.69
C SER A 311 -14.00 -13.14 34.20
N ALA A 312 -12.92 -13.48 34.90
CA ALA A 312 -12.81 -13.29 36.35
C ALA A 312 -12.84 -11.80 36.74
N TRP A 313 -12.20 -10.92 35.96
CA TRP A 313 -12.18 -9.48 36.23
C TRP A 313 -13.57 -8.87 36.01
N TYR A 314 -14.30 -9.23 34.96
CA TYR A 314 -15.65 -8.73 34.73
C TYR A 314 -16.61 -9.14 35.85
N LYS A 315 -16.52 -10.41 36.30
CA LYS A 315 -17.31 -10.93 37.42
C LYS A 315 -17.00 -10.24 38.75
N ALA A 316 -15.77 -9.78 38.96
CA ALA A 316 -15.37 -9.04 40.15
C ALA A 316 -15.75 -7.55 40.10
N ASP A 317 -15.46 -6.86 38.99
CA ASP A 317 -15.51 -5.40 38.88
C ASP A 317 -16.81 -4.83 38.25
N PHE A 318 -17.57 -5.63 37.49
CA PHE A 318 -18.70 -5.13 36.67
C PHE A 318 -20.02 -5.89 36.83
N ALA A 319 -19.99 -7.17 37.22
CA ALA A 319 -21.19 -8.00 37.31
C ALA A 319 -22.09 -7.71 38.54
N SER A 320 -21.56 -7.04 39.56
CA SER A 320 -22.25 -6.76 40.84
C SER A 320 -22.34 -5.28 41.20
N THR A 321 -21.40 -4.47 40.70
CA THR A 321 -21.32 -3.02 40.91
C THR A 321 -20.91 -2.34 39.61
N LYS A 322 -21.41 -1.13 39.35
CA LYS A 322 -20.91 -0.30 38.23
C LYS A 322 -19.65 0.42 38.70
N LYS A 323 -18.48 -0.17 38.47
CA LYS A 323 -17.19 0.47 38.75
C LYS A 323 -16.90 1.59 37.74
N THR A 324 -17.40 2.78 38.03
CA THR A 324 -17.10 4.03 37.30
C THR A 324 -15.78 4.66 37.73
N ASP A 325 -15.43 4.52 39.00
CA ASP A 325 -14.42 5.34 39.64
C ASP A 325 -13.01 5.04 39.13
N SER A 326 -12.50 6.04 38.42
CA SER A 326 -11.14 6.11 37.90
C SER A 326 -10.79 7.59 37.68
N ASP A 327 -11.05 8.40 38.74
CA ASP A 327 -11.07 9.87 38.74
C ASP A 327 -10.08 10.52 37.77
N ILE A 328 -10.62 11.09 36.69
CA ILE A 328 -9.83 11.89 35.77
C ILE A 328 -9.70 13.28 36.37
N LYS A 329 -8.48 13.67 36.73
CA LYS A 329 -8.14 15.03 37.20
C LYS A 329 -8.03 16.03 36.04
N HIS A 330 -8.87 15.88 35.02
CA HIS A 330 -8.92 16.73 33.83
C HIS A 330 -10.04 17.75 33.94
N LYS A 331 -9.66 19.03 33.90
CA LYS A 331 -10.58 20.16 33.99
C LYS A 331 -11.05 20.54 32.59
N VAL A 332 -12.37 20.45 32.37
CA VAL A 332 -13.01 20.93 31.13
C VAL A 332 -12.89 22.45 31.08
N GLU A 333 -12.23 23.00 30.05
CA GLU A 333 -12.10 24.43 29.85
C GLU A 333 -11.96 24.82 28.36
N VAL A 334 -12.36 26.05 28.04
CA VAL A 334 -12.36 26.60 26.69
C VAL A 334 -10.99 27.21 26.39
N ARG A 335 -10.24 26.56 25.50
CA ARG A 335 -8.82 26.85 25.24
C ARG A 335 -8.63 28.06 24.31
N SER A 336 -7.39 28.52 24.13
CA SER A 336 -7.08 29.69 23.29
C SER A 336 -7.41 29.42 21.81
N TRP A 337 -6.94 28.32 21.25
CA TRP A 337 -7.22 27.91 19.86
C TRP A 337 -8.73 27.75 19.60
N GLU A 338 -9.45 27.12 20.53
CA GLU A 338 -10.91 26.89 20.45
C GLU A 338 -11.70 28.20 20.32
N LYS A 339 -11.24 29.29 20.95
CA LYS A 339 -11.87 30.61 20.82
C LYS A 339 -11.77 31.21 19.42
N HIS A 340 -10.80 30.79 18.61
CA HIS A 340 -10.66 31.20 17.21
C HIS A 340 -11.60 30.41 16.27
N LEU A 341 -12.14 29.27 16.73
CA LEU A 341 -13.17 28.51 16.01
C LEU A 341 -14.61 28.98 16.33
N HIS A 342 -14.78 29.90 17.28
CA HIS A 342 -16.09 30.44 17.64
C HIS A 342 -16.57 31.47 16.63
N ASN A 343 -17.56 31.12 15.80
CA ASN A 343 -18.23 32.09 14.95
C ASN A 343 -19.25 32.94 15.75
N VAL A 344 -19.75 34.01 15.13
CA VAL A 344 -20.85 34.85 15.61
C VAL A 344 -22.02 34.67 14.64
N THR A 345 -22.93 33.78 14.99
CA THR A 345 -24.05 33.33 14.15
C THR A 345 -25.33 33.24 14.97
N ASP A 346 -26.45 33.71 14.42
CA ASP A 346 -27.77 33.57 15.05
C ASP A 346 -28.39 32.15 14.89
N SER A 347 -27.68 31.24 14.22
CA SER A 347 -28.15 29.87 13.93
C SER A 347 -28.41 29.02 15.16
N SER A 348 -29.43 28.17 15.08
CA SER A 348 -29.74 27.22 16.16
C SER A 348 -28.80 26.02 16.18
N LEU A 349 -28.76 25.32 17.33
CA LEU A 349 -28.00 24.07 17.51
C LEU A 349 -28.34 22.97 16.50
N LYS A 350 -29.52 23.00 15.86
CA LYS A 350 -29.88 22.06 14.79
C LYS A 350 -29.27 22.45 13.45
N GLU A 351 -29.36 23.72 13.10
CA GLU A 351 -28.75 24.25 11.86
C GLU A 351 -27.24 24.07 11.88
N LEU A 352 -26.56 24.28 13.02
CA LEU A 352 -25.12 24.06 13.14
C LEU A 352 -24.72 22.58 12.96
N ASP A 353 -25.54 21.63 13.44
CA ASP A 353 -25.33 20.18 13.26
C ASP A 353 -25.60 19.74 11.81
N GLU A 354 -26.64 20.29 11.17
CA GLU A 354 -26.94 20.05 9.75
C GLU A 354 -25.86 20.66 8.83
N GLN A 355 -25.40 21.89 9.11
CA GLN A 355 -24.28 22.53 8.42
C GLN A 355 -22.99 21.72 8.58
N ALA A 356 -22.65 21.29 9.80
CA ALA A 356 -21.49 20.44 10.04
C ALA A 356 -21.56 19.16 9.19
N LYS A 357 -22.68 18.43 9.22
CA LYS A 357 -22.87 17.20 8.44
C LYS A 357 -22.75 17.41 6.94
N GLU A 358 -23.28 18.50 6.41
CA GLU A 358 -23.13 18.84 4.99
C GLU A 358 -21.67 19.24 4.65
N HIS A 359 -20.96 19.92 5.54
CA HIS A 359 -19.52 20.17 5.37
C HIS A 359 -18.70 18.85 5.38
N LEU A 360 -18.95 17.92 6.31
CA LEU A 360 -18.26 16.62 6.34
C LEU A 360 -18.57 15.77 5.09
N LYS A 361 -19.79 15.87 4.54
CA LYS A 361 -20.17 15.24 3.28
C LYS A 361 -19.43 15.85 2.09
N ASN A 362 -19.29 17.18 2.02
CA ASN A 362 -18.55 17.85 0.94
C ASN A 362 -17.03 17.65 1.06
N TYR A 363 -16.46 17.59 2.27
CA TYR A 363 -15.10 17.12 2.53
C TYR A 363 -14.84 15.79 1.82
N ARG A 364 -15.68 14.78 2.08
CA ARG A 364 -15.53 13.43 1.52
C ARG A 364 -15.70 13.39 -0.02
N LEU A 365 -16.45 14.31 -0.61
CA LEU A 365 -16.58 14.47 -2.06
C LEU A 365 -15.39 15.22 -2.71
N ALA A 366 -14.73 16.11 -1.96
CA ALA A 366 -13.60 16.91 -2.41
C ALA A 366 -12.24 16.23 -2.25
N LEU A 367 -12.16 15.09 -1.57
CA LEU A 367 -10.90 14.34 -1.40
C LEU A 367 -10.27 13.97 -2.75
N PRO A 368 -8.96 14.23 -2.95
CA PRO A 368 -8.31 14.00 -4.23
C PRO A 368 -8.16 12.49 -4.48
N ARG A 369 -8.23 12.07 -5.75
CA ARG A 369 -7.93 10.69 -6.17
C ARG A 369 -6.50 10.58 -6.70
N ILE A 370 -5.99 9.34 -6.73
CA ILE A 370 -4.67 9.03 -7.30
C ILE A 370 -4.60 9.55 -8.74
N GLY A 371 -3.54 10.30 -9.05
CA GLY A 371 -3.30 10.89 -10.38
C GLY A 371 -4.04 12.21 -10.67
N GLN A 372 -4.83 12.75 -9.73
CA GLN A 372 -5.46 14.07 -9.90
C GLN A 372 -4.59 15.22 -9.39
N ASN A 373 -4.54 16.33 -10.13
CA ASN A 373 -3.89 17.56 -9.68
C ASN A 373 -4.71 18.25 -8.58
N GLN A 374 -4.02 18.77 -7.56
CA GLN A 374 -4.64 19.41 -6.41
C GLN A 374 -4.88 20.90 -6.66
N SER A 375 -5.98 21.22 -7.35
CA SER A 375 -6.44 22.60 -7.54
C SER A 375 -7.88 22.74 -7.04
N TYR A 376 -8.07 23.52 -5.98
CA TYR A 376 -9.37 23.79 -5.37
C TYR A 376 -9.78 25.25 -5.56
N GLU A 377 -11.08 25.50 -5.75
CA GLU A 377 -11.62 26.85 -5.62
C GLU A 377 -11.42 27.37 -4.19
N HIS A 378 -11.18 28.67 -4.03
CA HIS A 378 -10.92 29.30 -2.74
C HIS A 378 -12.04 29.03 -1.73
N GLY A 379 -11.68 28.58 -0.53
CA GLY A 379 -12.62 28.20 0.53
C GLY A 379 -13.38 26.89 0.29
N LYS A 380 -13.02 26.10 -0.73
CA LYS A 380 -13.60 24.79 -1.05
C LYS A 380 -12.56 23.65 -1.05
N SER A 381 -11.42 23.83 -0.37
CA SER A 381 -10.50 22.70 -0.16
C SER A 381 -11.10 21.70 0.86
N PRO A 382 -10.64 20.44 0.90
CA PRO A 382 -11.07 19.49 1.92
C PRO A 382 -10.74 19.97 3.35
N LEU A 383 -9.67 20.74 3.53
CA LEU A 383 -9.31 21.34 4.81
C LEU A 383 -10.29 22.45 5.21
N ASP A 384 -10.79 23.26 4.28
CA ASP A 384 -11.80 24.28 4.57
C ASP A 384 -13.12 23.66 5.02
N TYR A 385 -13.53 22.55 4.39
CA TYR A 385 -14.72 21.81 4.82
C TYR A 385 -14.58 21.25 6.25
N LEU A 386 -13.41 20.71 6.63
CA LEU A 386 -13.16 20.28 8.01
C LEU A 386 -13.07 21.47 8.99
N ARG A 387 -12.40 22.57 8.59
CA ARG A 387 -12.27 23.82 9.36
C ARG A 387 -13.65 24.42 9.65
N ASN A 388 -14.55 24.44 8.67
CA ASN A 388 -15.94 24.92 8.83
C ASN A 388 -16.77 24.00 9.74
N ALA A 389 -16.67 22.67 9.58
CA ALA A 389 -17.34 21.74 10.50
C ALA A 389 -16.84 21.87 11.95
N ALA A 390 -15.53 22.10 12.14
CA ALA A 390 -14.95 22.37 13.46
C ALA A 390 -15.49 23.68 14.07
N GLN A 391 -15.68 24.74 13.27
CA GLN A 391 -16.35 25.97 13.72
C GLN A 391 -17.80 25.73 14.13
N CYS A 392 -18.56 24.93 13.38
CA CYS A 392 -19.94 24.58 13.74
C CYS A 392 -20.02 23.84 15.09
N TYR A 393 -19.13 22.87 15.34
CA TYR A 393 -19.08 22.17 16.62
C TYR A 393 -18.54 23.04 17.77
N ALA A 394 -17.50 23.83 17.57
CA ALA A 394 -17.00 24.77 18.58
C ALA A 394 -18.05 25.82 18.96
N THR A 395 -18.78 26.36 17.98
CA THR A 395 -19.89 27.30 18.22
C THR A 395 -21.06 26.62 18.93
N SER A 396 -21.32 25.33 18.64
CA SER A 396 -22.30 24.53 19.39
C SER A 396 -21.87 24.27 20.85
N ILE A 397 -20.57 24.04 21.11
CA ILE A 397 -19.99 23.92 22.46
C ILE A 397 -20.12 25.25 23.22
N LYS A 398 -19.87 26.40 22.58
CA LYS A 398 -20.09 27.73 23.16
C LYS A 398 -21.55 27.93 23.63
N MET A 399 -22.53 27.34 22.95
CA MET A 399 -23.94 27.35 23.34
C MET A 399 -24.30 26.29 24.40
N LYS A 400 -23.68 25.10 24.36
CA LYS A 400 -24.07 23.92 25.17
C LYS A 400 -22.86 23.14 25.73
N GLY A 401 -21.89 23.82 26.32
CA GLY A 401 -20.57 23.26 26.70
C GLY A 401 -20.54 22.19 27.81
N LYS A 402 -21.69 21.65 28.22
CA LYS A 402 -21.81 20.45 29.06
C LYS A 402 -22.17 19.19 28.27
N ASP A 403 -22.32 19.29 26.95
CA ASP A 403 -22.65 18.15 26.10
C ASP A 403 -21.39 17.45 25.56
N GLY A 404 -21.03 16.33 26.18
CA GLY A 404 -19.86 15.54 25.79
C GLY A 404 -19.89 15.05 24.34
N SER A 405 -21.06 14.94 23.70
CA SER A 405 -21.17 14.49 22.31
C SER A 405 -20.62 15.53 21.32
N LEU A 406 -20.79 16.83 21.62
CA LEU A 406 -20.23 17.92 20.82
C LEU A 406 -18.71 17.99 20.94
N HIS A 407 -18.17 17.79 22.14
CA HIS A 407 -16.72 17.67 22.36
C HIS A 407 -16.14 16.46 21.61
N CYS A 408 -16.82 15.31 21.65
CA CYS A 408 -16.42 14.11 20.90
C CYS A 408 -16.43 14.34 19.38
N SER A 409 -17.46 15.04 18.85
CA SER A 409 -17.56 15.36 17.42
C SER A 409 -16.47 16.34 16.97
N LEU A 410 -16.16 17.37 17.78
CA LEU A 410 -15.03 18.26 17.50
C LEU A 410 -13.69 17.51 17.54
N GLY A 411 -13.52 16.57 18.48
CA GLY A 411 -12.34 15.69 18.54
C GLY A 411 -12.17 14.85 17.27
N LEU A 412 -13.26 14.24 16.77
CA LEU A 412 -13.26 13.47 15.52
C LEU A 412 -12.86 14.30 14.30
N VAL A 413 -13.32 15.55 14.19
CA VAL A 413 -12.97 16.45 13.07
C VAL A 413 -11.51 16.91 13.15
N LEU A 414 -10.97 17.14 14.37
CA LEU A 414 -9.56 17.50 14.57
C LEU A 414 -8.61 16.32 14.33
N GLU A 415 -9.01 15.09 14.70
CA GLU A 415 -8.32 13.84 14.36
C GLU A 415 -8.33 13.63 12.83
N GLU A 416 -9.45 13.91 12.16
CA GLU A 416 -9.53 13.85 10.69
C GLU A 416 -8.64 14.91 10.03
N GLN A 417 -8.62 16.15 10.51
CA GLN A 417 -7.81 17.23 9.94
C GLN A 417 -6.30 16.91 9.99
N TYR A 418 -5.85 16.16 10.99
CA TYR A 418 -4.48 15.63 11.04
C TYR A 418 -4.24 14.62 9.90
N TYR A 419 -5.06 13.56 9.82
CA TYR A 419 -4.89 12.50 8.82
C TYR A 419 -5.11 12.99 7.38
N ALA A 420 -6.01 13.97 7.18
CA ALA A 420 -6.31 14.55 5.87
C ALA A 420 -5.11 15.29 5.26
N LYS A 421 -4.36 16.03 6.08
CA LYS A 421 -3.11 16.68 5.65
C LYS A 421 -2.07 15.66 5.20
N ASP A 422 -1.85 14.61 6.00
CA ASP A 422 -0.78 13.64 5.75
C ASP A 422 -1.08 12.67 4.59
N MET A 423 -2.25 12.01 4.61
CA MET A 423 -2.61 10.94 3.65
C MET A 423 -2.89 11.46 2.24
N TYR A 424 -3.28 12.74 2.11
CA TYR A 424 -3.61 13.38 0.83
C TYR A 424 -2.64 14.51 0.45
N GLY A 425 -1.71 14.91 1.32
CA GLY A 425 -0.70 15.95 1.05
C GLY A 425 -1.26 17.38 1.05
N LEU A 426 -2.41 17.61 1.71
CA LEU A 426 -3.13 18.88 1.65
C LEU A 426 -2.43 19.97 2.47
N LYS A 427 -2.23 21.13 1.84
CA LYS A 427 -1.76 22.38 2.47
C LYS A 427 -2.92 23.33 2.75
N GLU A 428 -2.75 24.22 3.74
CA GLU A 428 -3.67 25.34 3.96
C GLU A 428 -3.37 26.46 2.95
N GLN A 429 -4.39 27.15 2.43
CA GLN A 429 -4.23 28.15 1.35
C GLN A 429 -3.68 29.50 1.81
N ASP A 430 -3.37 29.63 3.11
CA ASP A 430 -3.18 30.91 3.79
C ASP A 430 -1.68 31.30 3.97
N GLU A 431 -0.75 30.61 3.30
CA GLU A 431 0.71 30.75 3.55
C GLU A 431 1.39 32.01 2.94
N GLU A 432 0.71 32.82 2.11
CA GLU A 432 1.32 34.02 1.48
C GLU A 432 0.75 35.40 1.88
N ASP A 433 -0.51 35.52 2.36
CA ASP A 433 -1.23 36.82 2.37
C ASP A 433 -1.82 37.34 3.70
N ASP A 434 -1.78 36.62 4.84
CA ASP A 434 -2.22 37.18 6.14
C ASP A 434 -1.36 36.74 7.35
N LEU A 435 -1.09 37.68 8.26
CA LEU A 435 -0.19 37.53 9.42
C LEU A 435 -0.87 36.86 10.63
N GLY A 436 -1.51 35.72 10.38
CA GLY A 436 -2.17 34.87 11.38
C GLY A 436 -1.17 34.18 12.32
N LEU A 437 -0.89 34.79 13.47
CA LEU A 437 0.16 34.40 14.45
C LEU A 437 0.08 32.96 15.03
N ALA A 438 -0.91 32.15 14.64
CA ALA A 438 -1.12 30.79 15.13
C ALA A 438 -0.61 29.70 14.16
N GLY A 439 -0.89 29.81 12.86
CA GLY A 439 -0.52 28.78 11.86
C GLY A 439 1.00 28.73 11.59
N LEU A 440 1.60 29.91 11.43
CA LEU A 440 3.04 30.14 11.30
C LEU A 440 3.86 29.61 12.50
N ASN A 441 3.22 29.18 13.58
CA ASN A 441 3.83 28.91 14.88
C ASN A 441 4.09 27.41 15.16
N LEU A 442 3.75 26.47 14.26
CA LEU A 442 4.07 25.04 14.42
C LEU A 442 5.08 24.55 13.38
N ALA A 443 4.80 24.73 12.07
CA ALA A 443 5.75 24.35 11.02
C ALA A 443 7.11 25.06 11.21
N ALA A 444 7.11 26.36 11.49
CA ALA A 444 8.35 27.10 11.80
C ALA A 444 8.99 26.71 13.15
N LYS A 445 8.29 26.03 14.07
CA LYS A 445 8.91 25.48 15.30
C LYS A 445 9.47 24.08 15.12
N GLU A 446 8.86 23.23 14.29
CA GLU A 446 9.52 21.99 13.86
C GLU A 446 10.76 22.36 13.02
N SER A 447 10.62 23.26 12.06
CA SER A 447 11.73 23.80 11.24
C SER A 447 12.83 24.45 12.08
N SER A 448 12.52 25.42 12.97
CA SER A 448 13.53 26.04 13.86
C SER A 448 14.31 25.01 14.68
N LYS A 449 13.64 23.98 15.23
CA LYS A 449 14.34 22.92 15.98
C LYS A 449 15.21 22.05 15.09
N GLU A 450 14.80 21.77 13.86
CA GLU A 450 15.60 21.00 12.89
C GLU A 450 16.77 21.83 12.35
N GLU A 451 16.57 23.13 12.11
CA GLU A 451 17.60 24.11 11.75
C GLU A 451 18.61 24.32 12.88
N GLU A 452 18.16 24.40 14.14
CA GLU A 452 19.03 24.46 15.32
C GLU A 452 19.84 23.16 15.49
N ILE A 453 19.22 21.99 15.31
CA ILE A 453 19.92 20.70 15.35
C ILE A 453 20.93 20.60 14.20
N ASP A 454 20.57 21.01 13.00
CA ASP A 454 21.47 20.94 11.84
C ASP A 454 22.57 22.01 11.92
N ALA A 455 22.33 23.16 12.56
CA ALA A 455 23.38 24.10 12.92
C ALA A 455 24.38 23.50 13.94
N ILE A 456 23.89 22.81 14.98
CA ILE A 456 24.74 22.07 15.93
C ILE A 456 25.52 20.95 15.23
N CYS A 457 24.88 20.19 14.34
CA CYS A 457 25.55 19.17 13.54
C CYS A 457 26.67 19.78 12.67
N ASN A 458 26.37 20.86 11.94
CA ASN A 458 27.36 21.55 11.09
C ASN A 458 28.53 22.12 11.92
N LEU A 459 28.30 22.66 13.12
CA LEU A 459 29.35 23.09 14.06
C LEU A 459 30.26 21.93 14.49
N ARG A 460 29.71 20.71 14.57
CA ARG A 460 30.43 19.46 14.90
C ARG A 460 30.96 18.73 13.66
N GLY A 461 30.88 19.33 12.47
CA GLY A 461 31.34 18.73 11.20
C GLY A 461 30.46 17.59 10.66
N VAL A 462 29.25 17.43 11.20
CA VAL A 462 28.25 16.45 10.75
C VAL A 462 27.28 17.16 9.79
N PRO A 463 27.16 16.74 8.51
CA PRO A 463 26.30 17.42 7.56
C PRO A 463 24.81 17.20 7.86
N ALA A 464 23.96 18.12 7.40
CA ALA A 464 22.50 18.02 7.50
C ALA A 464 21.89 16.76 6.83
N THR A 465 22.64 16.07 5.97
CA THR A 465 22.26 14.79 5.35
C THR A 465 22.66 13.55 6.16
N ALA A 466 23.33 13.72 7.32
CA ALA A 466 23.83 12.60 8.11
C ALA A 466 22.71 11.73 8.75
N PRO A 467 22.97 10.42 8.98
CA PRO A 467 22.07 9.54 9.71
C PRO A 467 21.66 10.06 11.09
N LEU A 468 20.47 9.69 11.53
CA LEU A 468 19.86 10.23 12.75
C LEU A 468 20.67 9.94 14.02
N ALA A 469 21.30 8.76 14.13
CA ALA A 469 22.20 8.43 15.24
C ALA A 469 23.37 9.44 15.32
N ARG A 470 23.95 9.76 14.16
CA ARG A 470 25.08 10.70 14.02
C ARG A 470 24.69 12.14 14.32
N LYS A 471 23.48 12.57 13.94
CA LYS A 471 22.92 13.88 14.35
C LYS A 471 22.72 13.96 15.87
N LEU A 472 22.09 12.93 16.47
CA LEU A 472 21.88 12.86 17.91
C LEU A 472 23.21 12.90 18.68
N LYS A 473 24.23 12.19 18.21
CA LYS A 473 25.58 12.20 18.79
C LYS A 473 26.25 13.59 18.73
N ALA A 474 26.09 14.34 17.64
CA ALA A 474 26.59 15.71 17.55
C ALA A 474 25.90 16.66 18.56
N VAL A 475 24.60 16.48 18.79
CA VAL A 475 23.83 17.24 19.79
C VAL A 475 24.25 16.87 21.21
N ASP A 476 24.55 15.61 21.49
CA ASP A 476 25.06 15.15 22.79
C ASP A 476 26.50 15.64 23.08
N GLU A 477 27.37 15.65 22.06
CA GLU A 477 28.71 16.24 22.15
C GLU A 477 28.67 17.75 22.41
N GLU A 478 27.70 18.48 21.85
CA GLU A 478 27.49 19.90 22.17
C GLU A 478 26.91 20.09 23.58
N PHE A 479 25.98 19.23 24.01
CA PHE A 479 25.46 19.25 25.38
C PHE A 479 26.59 19.11 26.42
N HIS A 480 27.46 18.11 26.25
CA HIS A 480 28.61 17.90 27.13
C HIS A 480 29.62 19.06 27.08
N HIS A 481 29.93 19.57 25.88
CA HIS A 481 30.79 20.75 25.71
C HIS A 481 30.23 22.01 26.40
N LEU A 482 28.91 22.22 26.36
CA LEU A 482 28.26 23.34 27.04
C LEU A 482 28.24 23.18 28.57
N LEU A 483 28.15 21.95 29.08
CA LEU A 483 28.31 21.65 30.51
C LEU A 483 29.73 21.95 31.00
N ASP A 484 30.75 21.44 30.29
CA ASP A 484 32.17 21.67 30.61
C ASP A 484 32.53 23.16 30.50
N GLY A 485 31.93 23.87 29.55
CA GLY A 485 32.01 25.32 29.40
C GLY A 485 31.16 26.14 30.39
N GLY A 486 30.46 25.49 31.34
CA GLY A 486 29.65 26.15 32.38
C GLY A 486 28.35 26.82 31.90
N GLN A 487 27.93 26.59 30.66
CA GLN A 487 26.77 27.24 30.02
C GLN A 487 25.48 26.42 30.23
N THR A 488 25.15 26.14 31.49
CA THR A 488 24.05 25.22 31.88
C THR A 488 22.72 25.51 31.20
N GLY A 489 22.26 26.76 31.13
CA GLY A 489 21.00 27.11 30.48
C GLY A 489 20.96 26.87 28.95
N LYS A 490 22.12 26.80 28.29
CA LYS A 490 22.20 26.32 26.89
C LYS A 490 22.25 24.80 26.83
N ALA A 491 22.97 24.16 27.75
CA ALA A 491 22.99 22.70 27.85
C ALA A 491 21.57 22.14 28.06
N GLU A 492 20.76 22.74 28.94
CA GLU A 492 19.35 22.37 29.13
C GLU A 492 18.52 22.47 27.84
N HIS A 493 18.74 23.51 27.02
CA HIS A 493 18.08 23.65 25.71
C HIS A 493 18.55 22.61 24.69
N VAL A 494 19.86 22.37 24.59
CA VAL A 494 20.43 21.33 23.70
C VAL A 494 19.98 19.92 24.12
N GLN A 495 19.84 19.67 25.43
CA GLN A 495 19.27 18.44 25.97
C GLN A 495 17.78 18.30 25.62
N ALA A 496 17.01 19.40 25.59
CA ALA A 496 15.63 19.41 25.13
C ALA A 496 15.52 19.14 23.61
N LEU A 497 16.44 19.67 22.79
CA LEU A 497 16.55 19.33 21.37
C LEU A 497 16.88 17.85 21.17
N TYR A 498 17.84 17.30 21.93
CA TYR A 498 18.16 15.88 21.92
C TYR A 498 16.95 15.01 22.31
N ALA A 499 16.27 15.33 23.41
CA ALA A 499 15.09 14.61 23.88
C ALA A 499 13.89 14.71 22.91
N TRP A 500 13.77 15.83 22.19
CA TRP A 500 12.78 15.99 21.13
C TRP A 500 13.12 15.14 19.91
N LYS A 501 14.35 15.18 19.40
CA LYS A 501 14.72 14.48 18.17
C LYS A 501 14.89 12.97 18.36
N SER A 502 15.37 12.53 19.53
CA SER A 502 15.49 11.09 19.86
C SER A 502 14.13 10.40 20.01
N LYS A 503 13.10 11.08 20.55
CA LYS A 503 11.72 10.58 20.51
C LYS A 503 11.26 10.28 19.07
N GLN A 504 11.55 11.17 18.11
CA GLN A 504 11.20 10.99 16.69
C GLN A 504 11.95 9.84 15.99
N ALA A 505 13.02 9.31 16.57
CA ALA A 505 13.75 8.17 16.00
C ALA A 505 12.95 6.85 16.05
N THR A 506 11.93 6.77 16.90
CA THR A 506 11.12 5.57 17.10
C THR A 506 9.93 5.52 16.13
N GLN A 507 9.55 4.31 15.69
CA GLN A 507 8.51 4.00 14.70
C GLN A 507 7.23 4.86 14.83
N ASP A 508 6.73 5.04 16.05
CA ASP A 508 5.47 5.76 16.35
C ASP A 508 5.72 7.16 16.97
N GLY A 509 6.98 7.54 17.18
CA GLY A 509 7.40 8.60 18.08
C GLY A 509 7.08 10.03 17.63
N LYS A 510 7.12 10.32 16.32
CA LYS A 510 6.70 11.64 15.80
C LYS A 510 5.20 11.85 16.01
N VAL A 511 4.38 10.84 15.71
CA VAL A 511 2.92 10.88 15.91
C VAL A 511 2.59 10.92 17.40
N ALA A 512 3.33 10.19 18.24
CA ALA A 512 3.18 10.25 19.70
C ALA A 512 3.43 11.67 20.23
N GLN A 513 4.48 12.36 19.79
CA GLN A 513 4.72 13.78 20.14
C GLN A 513 3.56 14.68 19.69
N GLN A 514 3.10 14.52 18.46
CA GLN A 514 2.03 15.35 17.89
C GLN A 514 0.66 15.05 18.53
N ALA A 515 0.49 13.89 19.16
CA ALA A 515 -0.63 13.56 20.04
C ALA A 515 -0.46 14.09 21.49
N GLU A 516 0.75 14.44 21.94
CA GLU A 516 1.01 15.11 23.22
C GLU A 516 0.95 16.66 23.12
N ASP A 517 1.15 17.25 21.93
CA ASP A 517 1.24 18.69 21.72
C ASP A 517 -0.13 19.37 21.56
N GLU A 518 -0.50 20.24 22.51
CA GLU A 518 -1.78 20.98 22.50
C GLU A 518 -1.93 21.96 21.31
N THR A 519 -0.85 22.27 20.59
CA THR A 519 -0.87 23.13 19.41
C THR A 519 -1.12 22.37 18.11
N ASN A 520 -0.93 21.04 18.11
CA ASN A 520 -1.23 20.17 16.98
C ASN A 520 -2.71 19.71 17.03
N THR A 521 -3.37 19.56 15.87
CA THR A 521 -4.78 19.15 15.82
C THR A 521 -5.02 17.75 16.41
N LEU A 522 -4.02 16.87 16.39
CA LEU A 522 -4.09 15.54 17.01
C LEU A 522 -4.09 15.61 18.55
N GLY A 523 -3.25 16.44 19.16
CA GLY A 523 -3.30 16.73 20.61
C GLY A 523 -4.56 17.49 21.02
N GLN A 524 -5.06 18.39 20.17
CA GLN A 524 -6.35 19.07 20.37
C GLN A 524 -7.54 18.10 20.33
N ALA A 525 -7.50 17.08 19.46
CA ALA A 525 -8.47 16.00 19.44
C ALA A 525 -8.44 15.20 20.75
N TYR A 526 -7.26 14.81 21.24
CA TYR A 526 -7.09 14.14 22.53
C TYR A 526 -7.67 14.97 23.70
N LEU A 527 -7.36 16.26 23.76
CA LEU A 527 -7.92 17.18 24.76
C LEU A 527 -9.46 17.27 24.69
N LYS A 528 -10.05 17.17 23.50
CA LYS A 528 -11.52 17.16 23.34
C LYS A 528 -12.17 15.81 23.68
N PHE A 529 -11.49 14.69 23.45
CA PHE A 529 -11.91 13.40 23.99
C PHE A 529 -11.82 13.36 25.52
N LEU A 530 -10.81 13.99 26.13
CA LEU A 530 -10.72 14.19 27.58
C LEU A 530 -11.83 15.13 28.11
N ASP A 531 -12.12 16.24 27.43
CA ASP A 531 -13.24 17.12 27.79
C ASP A 531 -14.58 16.35 27.80
N ALA A 532 -14.84 15.54 26.76
CA ALA A 532 -16.01 14.69 26.66
C ALA A 532 -16.08 13.65 27.79
N LEU A 533 -14.95 13.00 28.10
CA LEU A 533 -14.89 11.95 29.13
C LEU A 533 -14.99 12.51 30.55
N SER A 534 -14.52 13.74 30.81
CA SER A 534 -14.76 14.44 32.09
C SER A 534 -16.23 14.86 32.27
N LEU A 535 -17.01 15.00 31.20
CA LEU A 535 -18.44 15.29 31.26
C LEU A 535 -19.31 14.03 31.47
N ASP A 536 -18.92 12.90 30.87
CA ASP A 536 -19.53 11.58 31.14
C ASP A 536 -18.47 10.46 31.15
N GLN A 537 -17.97 10.15 32.35
CA GLN A 537 -17.03 9.05 32.57
C GLN A 537 -17.62 7.65 32.30
N SER A 538 -18.96 7.54 32.24
CA SER A 538 -19.66 6.27 31.98
C SER A 538 -19.87 5.99 30.48
N HIS A 539 -19.52 6.94 29.61
CA HIS A 539 -19.70 6.79 28.18
C HIS A 539 -18.63 5.87 27.56
N THR A 540 -19.06 4.78 26.93
CA THR A 540 -18.13 3.79 26.35
C THR A 540 -17.28 4.37 25.23
N THR A 541 -17.88 5.15 24.32
CA THR A 541 -17.16 5.78 23.19
C THR A 541 -16.05 6.72 23.66
N TYR A 542 -16.27 7.51 24.71
CA TYR A 542 -15.26 8.48 25.16
C TYR A 542 -14.08 7.75 25.83
N ASN A 543 -14.35 6.69 26.61
CA ASN A 543 -13.31 5.80 27.14
C ASN A 543 -12.50 5.11 26.02
N LEU A 544 -13.15 4.74 24.90
CA LEU A 544 -12.49 4.15 23.73
C LEU A 544 -11.58 5.14 22.98
N HIS A 545 -12.05 6.38 22.73
CA HIS A 545 -11.24 7.39 22.05
C HIS A 545 -10.04 7.86 22.91
N VAL A 546 -10.28 8.16 24.20
CA VAL A 546 -9.18 8.47 25.15
C VAL A 546 -8.21 7.29 25.26
N GLY A 547 -8.73 6.05 25.31
CA GLY A 547 -7.94 4.83 25.31
C GLY A 547 -7.02 4.68 24.10
N ARG A 548 -7.51 4.91 22.88
CA ARG A 548 -6.67 4.84 21.65
C ARG A 548 -5.60 5.91 21.63
N MET A 549 -5.92 7.13 22.10
CA MET A 549 -4.97 8.24 22.10
C MET A 549 -3.89 8.05 23.17
N LEU A 550 -4.22 7.45 24.31
CA LEU A 550 -3.22 7.00 25.28
C LEU A 550 -2.31 5.90 24.70
N LEU A 551 -2.80 4.98 23.86
CA LEU A 551 -1.93 4.06 23.11
C LEU A 551 -1.04 4.78 22.11
N LEU A 552 -1.56 5.77 21.40
CA LEU A 552 -0.81 6.56 20.41
C LEU A 552 0.31 7.39 21.06
N GLN A 553 0.09 7.88 22.29
CA GLN A 553 1.10 8.53 23.14
C GLN A 553 2.02 7.53 23.88
N GLY A 554 1.90 6.22 23.65
CA GLY A 554 2.71 5.19 24.34
C GLY A 554 2.36 4.96 25.81
N LYS A 555 1.29 5.55 26.34
CA LYS A 555 0.83 5.44 27.75
C LYS A 555 0.00 4.17 27.97
N VAL A 556 0.58 3.03 27.60
CA VAL A 556 -0.10 1.73 27.46
C VAL A 556 -0.83 1.28 28.73
N THR A 557 -0.26 1.51 29.92
CA THR A 557 -0.88 1.14 31.20
C THR A 557 -2.14 1.95 31.52
N GLU A 558 -2.15 3.24 31.20
CA GLU A 558 -3.33 4.09 31.36
C GLU A 558 -4.40 3.74 30.31
N ALA A 559 -3.96 3.51 29.07
CA ALA A 559 -4.83 3.04 27.99
C ALA A 559 -5.53 1.74 28.34
N GLN A 560 -4.79 0.73 28.83
CA GLN A 560 -5.35 -0.56 29.26
C GLN A 560 -6.47 -0.37 30.29
N ALA A 561 -6.27 0.49 31.29
CA ALA A 561 -7.28 0.78 32.31
C ALA A 561 -8.55 1.42 31.69
N ARG A 562 -8.40 2.43 30.82
CA ARG A 562 -9.53 3.11 30.16
C ARG A 562 -10.29 2.18 29.21
N LEU A 563 -9.57 1.36 28.45
CA LEU A 563 -10.16 0.40 27.52
C LEU A 563 -10.87 -0.74 28.27
N GLN A 564 -10.37 -1.16 29.45
CA GLN A 564 -11.07 -2.11 30.31
C GLN A 564 -12.39 -1.55 30.87
N LEU A 565 -12.47 -0.26 31.17
CA LEU A 565 -13.75 0.40 31.51
C LEU A 565 -14.71 0.36 30.31
N SER A 566 -14.27 0.74 29.11
CA SER A 566 -15.10 0.70 27.89
C SER A 566 -15.67 -0.69 27.62
N VAL A 567 -14.84 -1.74 27.76
CA VAL A 567 -15.24 -3.15 27.55
C VAL A 567 -16.14 -3.65 28.68
N GLY A 568 -15.89 -3.26 29.93
CA GLY A 568 -16.76 -3.59 31.07
C GLY A 568 -18.14 -2.92 31.00
N MET A 569 -18.21 -1.69 30.49
CA MET A 569 -19.46 -0.94 30.33
C MET A 569 -20.28 -1.39 29.10
N ASN A 570 -19.62 -1.74 27.99
CA ASN A 570 -20.28 -2.35 26.82
C ASN A 570 -19.51 -3.60 26.33
N PRO A 571 -19.79 -4.77 26.91
CA PRO A 571 -19.18 -6.05 26.51
C PRO A 571 -19.36 -6.43 25.05
N LYS A 572 -20.28 -5.81 24.29
CA LYS A 572 -20.55 -6.13 22.87
C LYS A 572 -19.69 -5.32 21.88
N ASN A 573 -18.96 -4.30 22.33
CA ASN A 573 -18.15 -3.46 21.44
C ASN A 573 -16.84 -4.17 21.04
N GLN A 574 -16.82 -4.76 19.84
CA GLN A 574 -15.66 -5.45 19.26
C GLN A 574 -14.42 -4.57 19.12
N ALA A 575 -14.58 -3.30 18.70
CA ALA A 575 -13.46 -2.38 18.60
C ALA A 575 -12.83 -2.11 19.98
N ALA A 576 -13.65 -1.92 21.03
CA ALA A 576 -13.15 -1.77 22.39
C ALA A 576 -12.42 -3.03 22.90
N ARG A 577 -12.93 -4.24 22.60
CA ARG A 577 -12.23 -5.50 22.91
C ARG A 577 -10.88 -5.57 22.20
N PHE A 578 -10.85 -5.33 20.89
CA PHE A 578 -9.64 -5.35 20.08
C PHE A 578 -8.59 -4.37 20.62
N TYR A 579 -8.99 -3.12 20.91
CA TYR A 579 -8.08 -2.12 21.48
C TYR A 579 -7.59 -2.51 22.90
N LEU A 580 -8.42 -3.14 23.73
CA LEU A 580 -7.97 -3.68 25.02
C LEU A 580 -6.95 -4.83 24.84
N GLY A 581 -7.17 -5.72 23.87
CA GLY A 581 -6.21 -6.76 23.49
C GLY A 581 -4.89 -6.18 22.97
N LEU A 582 -4.96 -5.14 22.15
CA LEU A 582 -3.79 -4.39 21.68
C LEU A 582 -3.02 -3.75 22.85
N ALA A 583 -3.71 -3.07 23.76
CA ALA A 583 -3.11 -2.48 24.95
C ALA A 583 -2.39 -3.53 25.82
N MET A 584 -3.02 -4.69 26.02
CA MET A 584 -2.43 -5.81 26.78
C MET A 584 -1.22 -6.43 26.06
N ALA A 585 -1.25 -6.53 24.73
CA ALA A 585 -0.13 -7.02 23.94
C ALA A 585 1.05 -6.04 23.88
N MET A 586 0.79 -4.72 23.96
CA MET A 586 1.81 -3.65 23.98
C MET A 586 2.45 -3.40 25.35
N LEU A 587 2.06 -4.11 26.41
CA LEU A 587 2.66 -3.94 27.74
C LEU A 587 4.16 -4.29 27.73
N PRO A 588 5.04 -3.59 28.48
CA PRO A 588 6.49 -3.83 28.47
C PRO A 588 6.95 -5.23 28.91
N LYS A 589 6.07 -6.06 29.48
CA LYS A 589 6.34 -7.46 29.85
C LYS A 589 5.54 -8.46 28.99
N GLY A 590 4.90 -8.00 27.92
CA GLY A 590 3.81 -8.70 27.25
C GLY A 590 2.52 -8.73 28.08
N PRO A 591 1.47 -9.41 27.57
CA PRO A 591 0.22 -9.56 28.30
C PRO A 591 0.40 -10.43 29.54
N PRO A 592 -0.38 -10.21 30.63
CA PRO A 592 -0.37 -11.08 31.81
C PRO A 592 -0.65 -12.54 31.43
N GLN A 593 0.11 -13.49 31.97
CA GLN A 593 0.04 -14.91 31.59
C GLN A 593 -1.36 -15.53 31.80
N ASP A 594 -2.08 -15.06 32.82
CA ASP A 594 -3.46 -15.41 33.15
C ASP A 594 -4.51 -14.81 32.19
N ARG A 595 -4.15 -13.74 31.47
CA ARG A 595 -5.00 -13.05 30.47
C ARG A 595 -4.50 -13.18 29.03
N LEU A 596 -3.48 -14.00 28.77
CA LEU A 596 -2.93 -14.21 27.44
C LEU A 596 -3.96 -14.79 26.46
N GLY A 597 -4.74 -15.79 26.89
CA GLY A 597 -5.82 -16.37 26.06
C GLY A 597 -6.93 -15.37 25.71
N GLU A 598 -7.27 -14.48 26.66
CA GLU A 598 -8.19 -13.36 26.42
C GLU A 598 -7.61 -12.36 25.41
N THR A 599 -6.32 -12.02 25.55
CA THR A 599 -5.60 -11.13 24.62
C THR A 599 -5.65 -11.66 23.18
N VAL A 600 -5.35 -12.96 23.00
CA VAL A 600 -5.40 -13.63 21.70
C VAL A 600 -6.82 -13.66 21.14
N ALA A 601 -7.84 -13.95 21.97
CA ALA A 601 -9.23 -13.99 21.53
C ALA A 601 -9.75 -12.62 21.06
N PHE A 602 -9.49 -11.55 21.82
CA PHE A 602 -9.92 -10.19 21.45
C PHE A 602 -9.23 -9.68 20.18
N LEU A 603 -7.93 -9.98 20.01
CA LEU A 603 -7.23 -9.64 18.77
C LEU A 603 -7.76 -10.46 17.58
N ASN A 604 -7.90 -11.78 17.72
CA ASN A 604 -8.40 -12.64 16.64
C ASN A 604 -9.82 -12.28 16.21
N GLU A 605 -10.72 -11.90 17.12
CA GLU A 605 -12.06 -11.41 16.76
C GLU A 605 -12.01 -10.12 15.92
N GLY A 606 -11.13 -9.17 16.28
CA GLY A 606 -10.94 -7.96 15.47
C GLY A 606 -10.35 -8.24 14.09
N VAL A 607 -9.36 -9.14 14.01
CA VAL A 607 -8.78 -9.58 12.72
C VAL A 607 -9.85 -10.24 11.84
N GLU A 608 -10.65 -11.17 12.39
CA GLU A 608 -11.76 -11.78 11.66
C GLU A 608 -12.82 -10.76 11.21
N THR A 609 -13.13 -9.78 12.05
CA THR A 609 -14.08 -8.69 11.74
C THR A 609 -13.63 -7.88 10.52
N VAL A 610 -12.37 -7.43 10.51
CA VAL A 610 -11.77 -6.67 9.40
C VAL A 610 -11.76 -7.49 8.11
N LEU A 611 -11.32 -8.76 8.19
CA LEU A 611 -11.27 -9.64 7.03
C LEU A 611 -12.66 -10.00 6.50
N ALA A 612 -13.67 -10.12 7.36
CA ALA A 612 -15.06 -10.29 6.94
C ALA A 612 -15.59 -9.04 6.23
N MET A 613 -15.25 -7.83 6.70
CA MET A 613 -15.60 -6.57 6.03
C MET A 613 -14.93 -6.44 4.65
N ARG A 614 -13.64 -6.76 4.52
CA ARG A 614 -12.94 -6.73 3.23
C ARG A 614 -13.47 -7.81 2.26
N CYS A 615 -13.86 -8.99 2.75
CA CYS A 615 -14.58 -9.97 1.91
C CYS A 615 -15.97 -9.44 1.46
N ALA A 616 -16.75 -8.83 2.35
CA ALA A 616 -18.07 -8.28 2.00
C ALA A 616 -18.00 -7.16 0.94
N LEU A 617 -16.94 -6.32 1.01
CA LEU A 617 -16.60 -5.32 -0.01
C LEU A 617 -16.31 -5.98 -1.37
N ALA A 618 -15.40 -6.95 -1.41
CA ALA A 618 -15.06 -7.69 -2.63
C ALA A 618 -16.26 -8.49 -3.20
N GLU A 619 -17.18 -8.93 -2.33
CA GLU A 619 -18.44 -9.57 -2.71
C GLU A 619 -19.47 -8.59 -3.31
N GLY A 620 -19.20 -7.28 -3.33
CA GLY A 620 -20.13 -6.26 -3.83
C GLY A 620 -21.36 -6.07 -2.94
N SER A 621 -21.26 -6.41 -1.66
CA SER A 621 -22.37 -6.26 -0.71
C SER A 621 -22.65 -4.77 -0.46
N PRO A 622 -23.93 -4.36 -0.30
CA PRO A 622 -24.24 -2.98 0.08
C PRO A 622 -23.65 -2.68 1.46
N THR A 623 -22.58 -1.89 1.47
CA THR A 623 -21.95 -1.43 2.71
C THR A 623 -22.95 -0.65 3.56
N GLN A 624 -22.85 -0.77 4.88
CA GLN A 624 -23.39 0.28 5.75
C GLN A 624 -22.81 1.63 5.28
N SER A 625 -23.59 2.71 5.40
CA SER A 625 -23.15 4.05 4.97
C SER A 625 -21.82 4.38 5.64
N GLN A 626 -20.73 4.39 4.85
CA GLN A 626 -19.41 4.67 5.40
C GLN A 626 -19.40 6.05 6.07
N PRO A 627 -18.73 6.20 7.22
CA PRO A 627 -18.66 7.49 7.90
C PRO A 627 -18.05 8.55 6.99
N ASN A 628 -18.42 9.81 7.21
CA ASN A 628 -17.84 10.92 6.45
C ASN A 628 -16.35 11.14 6.80
N LEU A 629 -15.89 10.61 7.95
CA LEU A 629 -14.53 10.75 8.46
C LEU A 629 -13.85 9.38 8.65
N HIS A 630 -12.54 9.33 8.41
CA HIS A 630 -11.69 8.18 8.70
C HIS A 630 -11.37 8.04 10.20
N SER A 631 -11.48 9.11 10.99
CA SER A 631 -11.36 9.08 12.46
C SER A 631 -12.50 8.30 13.17
N GLU A 632 -13.65 8.16 12.50
CA GLU A 632 -14.79 7.36 12.94
C GLU A 632 -14.64 5.87 12.56
N ASP A 633 -14.04 5.55 11.40
CA ASP A 633 -13.82 4.16 10.97
C ASP A 633 -12.56 3.56 11.61
N LEU A 634 -12.79 2.69 12.59
CA LEU A 634 -11.72 2.05 13.36
C LEU A 634 -11.13 0.82 12.65
N TRP A 635 -11.78 0.36 11.58
CA TRP A 635 -11.41 -0.83 10.80
C TRP A 635 -10.83 -0.48 9.42
N ARG A 636 -10.64 0.82 9.12
CA ARG A 636 -9.95 1.30 7.90
C ARG A 636 -8.55 0.72 7.78
N LEU A 637 -8.10 0.41 6.55
CA LEU A 637 -6.80 -0.22 6.36
C LEU A 637 -5.61 0.68 6.76
N SER A 638 -5.77 2.00 6.67
CA SER A 638 -4.75 2.96 7.12
C SER A 638 -4.71 3.18 8.64
N ASN A 639 -5.46 2.39 9.44
CA ASN A 639 -5.35 2.42 10.89
C ASN A 639 -4.13 1.61 11.35
N LEU A 640 -3.04 2.33 11.67
CA LEU A 640 -1.79 1.74 12.16
C LEU A 640 -1.98 0.89 13.43
N GLN A 641 -2.86 1.31 14.34
CA GLN A 641 -3.13 0.57 15.57
C GLN A 641 -3.83 -0.77 15.27
N MET A 642 -4.65 -0.82 14.22
CA MET A 642 -5.24 -2.06 13.72
C MET A 642 -4.17 -2.99 13.14
N LEU A 643 -3.35 -2.52 12.20
CA LEU A 643 -2.27 -3.31 11.59
C LEU A 643 -1.26 -3.83 12.64
N ARG A 644 -0.93 -3.02 13.65
CA ARG A 644 -0.07 -3.43 14.77
C ARG A 644 -0.69 -4.54 15.61
N GLY A 645 -2.01 -4.55 15.79
CA GLY A 645 -2.71 -5.66 16.45
C GLY A 645 -2.62 -6.99 15.69
N PHE A 646 -2.64 -6.96 14.34
CA PHE A 646 -2.40 -8.16 13.53
C PHE A 646 -0.98 -8.70 13.75
N GLN A 647 0.04 -7.84 13.70
CA GLN A 647 1.43 -8.23 13.96
C GLN A 647 1.60 -8.87 15.34
N LEU A 648 1.10 -8.22 16.39
CA LEU A 648 1.22 -8.69 17.76
C LEU A 648 0.46 -10.01 17.97
N LEU A 649 -0.72 -10.19 17.37
CA LEU A 649 -1.39 -11.50 17.33
C LEU A 649 -0.52 -12.57 16.67
N GLY A 650 0.09 -12.26 15.52
CA GLY A 650 1.05 -13.14 14.84
C GLY A 650 2.24 -13.53 15.72
N GLN A 651 2.82 -12.58 16.46
CA GLN A 651 3.91 -12.85 17.41
C GLN A 651 3.48 -13.72 18.60
N LEU A 652 2.28 -13.52 19.14
CA LEU A 652 1.75 -14.32 20.25
C LEU A 652 1.48 -15.76 19.78
N LEU A 653 0.82 -15.93 18.63
CA LEU A 653 0.55 -17.24 18.00
C LEU A 653 1.82 -17.92 17.44
N ALA A 654 2.94 -17.20 17.29
CA ALA A 654 4.22 -17.81 16.94
C ALA A 654 4.89 -18.52 18.13
N ARG A 655 4.49 -18.20 19.37
CA ARG A 655 5.08 -18.73 20.62
C ARG A 655 4.28 -19.88 21.24
N GLN A 656 3.04 -20.10 20.80
CA GLN A 656 2.10 -21.10 21.34
C GLN A 656 1.21 -21.62 20.22
N ASP A 657 0.74 -22.87 20.32
CA ASP A 657 -0.20 -23.42 19.33
C ASP A 657 -1.53 -22.63 19.32
N PRO A 658 -2.11 -22.36 18.14
CA PRO A 658 -3.33 -21.56 18.03
C PRO A 658 -4.53 -22.25 18.70
N PRO A 659 -5.35 -21.53 19.47
CA PRO A 659 -6.61 -22.08 19.99
C PRO A 659 -7.53 -22.54 18.86
N GLN A 660 -8.34 -23.57 19.12
CA GLN A 660 -9.25 -24.14 18.11
C GLN A 660 -10.18 -23.07 17.51
N GLY A 661 -10.16 -22.92 16.19
CA GLY A 661 -10.92 -21.90 15.46
C GLY A 661 -10.18 -20.57 15.22
N CYS A 662 -9.00 -20.36 15.80
CA CYS A 662 -8.14 -19.22 15.47
C CYS A 662 -7.31 -19.49 14.21
N MET A 663 -6.92 -18.43 13.49
CA MET A 663 -5.95 -18.53 12.39
C MET A 663 -4.56 -18.92 12.91
N SER A 664 -3.70 -19.49 12.05
CA SER A 664 -2.30 -19.70 12.43
C SER A 664 -1.50 -18.40 12.37
N ALA A 665 -0.37 -18.34 13.08
CA ALA A 665 0.54 -17.18 13.04
C ALA A 665 0.95 -16.77 11.62
N LEU A 666 1.15 -17.75 10.73
CA LEU A 666 1.47 -17.49 9.33
C LEU A 666 0.29 -16.86 8.59
N ASP A 667 -0.94 -17.35 8.79
CA ASP A 667 -2.12 -16.81 8.08
C ASP A 667 -2.43 -15.38 8.55
N VAL A 668 -2.28 -15.09 9.86
CA VAL A 668 -2.42 -13.73 10.40
C VAL A 668 -1.38 -12.78 9.80
N LEU A 669 -0.12 -13.19 9.71
CA LEU A 669 0.96 -12.33 9.20
C LEU A 669 0.94 -12.14 7.67
N HIS A 670 0.51 -13.14 6.88
CA HIS A 670 0.26 -12.93 5.45
C HIS A 670 -0.95 -12.00 5.23
N ASN A 671 -1.98 -12.05 6.08
CA ASN A 671 -3.06 -11.06 6.05
C ASN A 671 -2.60 -9.66 6.45
N ALA A 672 -1.77 -9.52 7.49
CA ALA A 672 -1.15 -8.24 7.84
C ALA A 672 -0.38 -7.64 6.65
N THR A 673 0.43 -8.48 5.99
CA THR A 673 1.19 -8.12 4.77
C THR A 673 0.27 -7.66 3.64
N LEU A 674 -0.74 -8.46 3.29
CA LEU A 674 -1.72 -8.15 2.24
C LEU A 674 -2.43 -6.81 2.51
N LEU A 675 -2.91 -6.59 3.74
CA LEU A 675 -3.66 -5.38 4.10
C LEU A 675 -2.77 -4.14 4.20
N SER A 676 -1.53 -4.25 4.69
CA SER A 676 -0.58 -3.11 4.68
C SER A 676 -0.26 -2.66 3.25
N ALA A 677 0.01 -3.58 2.34
CA ALA A 677 0.26 -3.22 0.94
C ALA A 677 -1.01 -2.75 0.20
N GLN A 678 -2.21 -3.26 0.54
CA GLN A 678 -3.48 -2.66 0.06
C GLN A 678 -3.64 -1.21 0.56
N ALA A 679 -3.36 -0.92 1.83
CA ALA A 679 -3.40 0.44 2.36
C ALA A 679 -2.43 1.39 1.63
N MET A 680 -1.20 0.94 1.31
CA MET A 680 -0.25 1.71 0.50
C MET A 680 -0.76 2.01 -0.92
N CYS A 681 -1.61 1.15 -1.48
CA CYS A 681 -2.26 1.36 -2.78
C CYS A 681 -3.49 2.27 -2.71
N GLU A 682 -4.13 2.41 -1.53
CA GLU A 682 -5.28 3.30 -1.32
C GLU A 682 -4.85 4.76 -1.01
N MET A 683 -3.57 5.01 -0.66
CA MET A 683 -3.08 6.35 -0.27
C MET A 683 -2.56 7.21 -1.43
N VAL A 684 -2.91 8.51 -1.41
CA VAL A 684 -2.61 9.47 -2.49
C VAL A 684 -1.23 10.10 -2.34
N HIS A 685 -0.80 10.36 -1.10
CA HIS A 685 0.47 11.02 -0.76
C HIS A 685 1.35 10.11 0.12
N ARG A 686 2.68 10.18 -0.04
CA ARG A 686 3.65 9.44 0.79
C ARG A 686 4.00 10.22 2.06
N GLY A 687 2.98 10.42 2.91
CA GLY A 687 3.10 11.05 4.22
C GLY A 687 3.73 10.13 5.28
N GLU A 688 3.68 10.56 6.53
CA GLU A 688 4.15 9.77 7.67
C GLU A 688 3.32 8.50 7.87
N VAL A 689 2.00 8.56 7.67
CA VAL A 689 1.12 7.37 7.71
C VAL A 689 1.53 6.37 6.63
N TYR A 690 1.96 6.83 5.45
CA TYR A 690 2.48 5.94 4.40
C TYR A 690 3.74 5.21 4.86
N ARG A 691 4.73 5.92 5.41
CA ARG A 691 5.96 5.32 5.97
C ARG A 691 5.67 4.33 7.10
N GLN A 692 4.70 4.64 7.96
CA GLN A 692 4.34 3.78 9.07
C GLN A 692 3.59 2.51 8.60
N VAL A 693 2.74 2.60 7.57
CA VAL A 693 2.17 1.41 6.92
C VAL A 693 3.25 0.60 6.19
N GLU A 694 4.21 1.26 5.53
CA GLU A 694 5.35 0.61 4.89
C GLU A 694 6.25 -0.11 5.91
N TRP A 695 6.46 0.48 7.09
CA TRP A 695 7.10 -0.19 8.23
C TRP A 695 6.28 -1.40 8.72
N MET A 696 4.95 -1.30 8.76
CA MET A 696 4.08 -2.45 9.06
C MET A 696 4.22 -3.57 8.03
N LEU A 697 4.40 -3.24 6.75
CA LEU A 697 4.65 -4.21 5.68
C LEU A 697 5.99 -4.94 5.88
N LEU A 698 7.10 -4.19 5.93
CA LEU A 698 8.45 -4.74 6.10
C LEU A 698 8.59 -5.56 7.39
N THR A 699 8.00 -5.08 8.50
CA THR A 699 7.97 -5.80 9.78
C THR A 699 7.16 -7.11 9.69
N SER A 700 6.08 -7.15 8.90
CA SER A 700 5.29 -8.38 8.70
C SER A 700 6.05 -9.42 7.85
N HIS A 701 6.73 -8.96 6.78
CA HIS A 701 7.66 -9.79 6.00
C HIS A 701 8.75 -10.40 6.88
N TYR A 702 9.41 -9.58 7.72
CA TYR A 702 10.47 -10.03 8.61
C TYR A 702 9.97 -11.09 9.61
N GLN A 703 8.78 -10.91 10.19
CA GLN A 703 8.19 -11.88 11.12
C GLN A 703 7.79 -13.20 10.42
N LEU A 704 7.31 -13.15 9.17
CA LEU A 704 7.09 -14.34 8.35
C LEU A 704 8.41 -15.07 8.07
N LEU A 705 9.46 -14.32 7.73
CA LEU A 705 10.80 -14.87 7.47
C LEU A 705 11.38 -15.54 8.72
N GLU A 706 11.29 -14.91 9.89
CA GLU A 706 11.65 -15.53 11.18
C GLU A 706 10.94 -16.87 11.39
N HIS A 707 9.61 -16.91 11.27
CA HIS A 707 8.81 -18.12 11.50
C HIS A 707 9.09 -19.24 10.48
N LEU A 708 9.46 -18.88 9.23
CA LEU A 708 9.94 -19.84 8.24
C LEU A 708 11.35 -20.36 8.58
N THR A 709 12.28 -19.49 9.00
CA THR A 709 13.63 -19.89 9.43
C THR A 709 13.67 -20.72 10.72
N ALA A 710 12.63 -20.66 11.56
CA ALA A 710 12.45 -21.55 12.70
C ALA A 710 11.95 -22.97 12.30
N LYS A 711 11.46 -23.15 11.06
CA LYS A 711 10.81 -24.37 10.55
C LYS A 711 11.41 -24.78 9.19
N GLN A 712 12.75 -24.81 9.13
CA GLN A 712 13.59 -24.88 7.91
C GLN A 712 13.30 -26.03 6.92
N ALA A 713 12.81 -27.18 7.40
CA ALA A 713 12.78 -28.41 6.62
C ALA A 713 12.13 -28.26 5.23
N GLY A 714 12.95 -28.36 4.18
CA GLY A 714 12.52 -28.38 2.77
C GLY A 714 12.05 -27.03 2.20
N LYS A 715 12.49 -25.89 2.76
CA LYS A 715 12.04 -24.55 2.34
C LYS A 715 13.15 -23.56 1.97
N GLU A 716 14.39 -24.05 1.81
CA GLU A 716 15.59 -23.23 1.59
C GLU A 716 15.44 -22.25 0.42
N GLU A 717 14.89 -22.67 -0.72
CA GLU A 717 14.66 -21.80 -1.89
C GLU A 717 13.68 -20.65 -1.60
N LEU A 718 12.58 -20.92 -0.88
CA LEU A 718 11.60 -19.91 -0.47
C LEU A 718 12.19 -18.90 0.53
N ILE A 719 13.02 -19.39 1.46
CA ILE A 719 13.66 -18.54 2.45
C ILE A 719 14.71 -17.64 1.78
N ALA A 720 15.53 -18.19 0.87
CA ALA A 720 16.51 -17.41 0.11
C ALA A 720 15.84 -16.35 -0.77
N LEU A 721 14.74 -16.69 -1.46
CA LEU A 721 13.94 -15.75 -2.23
C LEU A 721 13.37 -14.61 -1.34
N ARG A 722 12.67 -14.94 -0.25
CA ARG A 722 12.13 -13.92 0.66
C ARG A 722 13.22 -13.09 1.37
N CYS A 723 14.43 -13.63 1.58
CA CYS A 723 15.58 -12.83 2.06
C CYS A 723 16.05 -11.81 1.02
N ARG A 724 16.18 -12.22 -0.25
CA ARG A 724 16.55 -11.32 -1.36
C ARG A 724 15.52 -10.21 -1.50
N ASP A 725 14.25 -10.59 -1.58
CA ASP A 725 13.16 -9.68 -1.91
C ASP A 725 12.89 -8.68 -0.77
N LEU A 726 12.91 -9.12 0.49
CA LEU A 726 12.83 -8.21 1.64
C LEU A 726 14.04 -7.27 1.73
N SER A 727 15.25 -7.76 1.42
CA SER A 727 16.45 -6.90 1.41
C SER A 727 16.37 -5.79 0.36
N ALA A 728 15.78 -6.07 -0.81
CA ALA A 728 15.54 -5.06 -1.85
C ALA A 728 14.41 -4.10 -1.46
N LEU A 729 13.28 -4.60 -0.94
CA LEU A 729 12.17 -3.76 -0.46
C LEU A 729 12.60 -2.81 0.68
N ILE A 730 13.53 -3.20 1.54
CA ILE A 730 14.10 -2.30 2.56
C ILE A 730 14.95 -1.19 1.91
N ARG A 731 15.69 -1.47 0.83
CA ARG A 731 16.49 -0.43 0.11
C ARG A 731 15.61 0.52 -0.70
N ALA A 732 14.49 0.03 -1.24
CA ALA A 732 13.57 0.80 -2.07
C ALA A 732 12.47 1.55 -1.30
N CYS A 733 12.37 1.41 0.04
CA CYS A 733 11.30 2.01 0.84
C CYS A 733 11.43 3.53 1.01
N SER A 734 10.33 4.21 1.35
CA SER A 734 10.27 5.67 1.57
C SER A 734 10.66 6.11 2.99
N ILE A 735 11.19 5.19 3.79
CA ILE A 735 11.48 5.35 5.22
C ILE A 735 12.92 5.86 5.41
N PRO A 736 13.16 6.96 6.15
CA PRO A 736 14.50 7.41 6.50
C PRO A 736 15.30 6.31 7.23
N GLN A 737 16.58 6.14 6.85
CA GLN A 737 17.45 5.16 7.46
C GLN A 737 17.60 5.39 8.98
N ASN A 738 17.38 4.34 9.75
CA ASN A 738 17.54 4.33 11.20
C ASN A 738 18.12 2.98 11.67
N THR A 739 18.56 2.95 12.93
CA THR A 739 19.23 1.79 13.55
C THR A 739 18.41 0.51 13.51
N GLU A 740 17.08 0.59 13.68
CA GLU A 740 16.17 -0.56 13.65
C GLU A 740 16.00 -1.14 12.24
N LEU A 741 15.83 -0.27 11.23
CA LEU A 741 15.66 -0.66 9.82
C LEU A 741 16.95 -1.29 9.27
N LEU A 742 18.10 -0.69 9.55
CA LEU A 742 19.40 -1.23 9.16
C LEU A 742 19.69 -2.56 9.86
N ALA A 743 19.31 -2.71 11.14
CA ALA A 743 19.41 -4.00 11.83
C ALA A 743 18.43 -5.07 11.30
N MET A 744 17.26 -4.67 10.78
CA MET A 744 16.34 -5.56 10.07
C MET A 744 16.93 -6.02 8.73
N GLN A 745 17.56 -5.11 7.99
CA GLN A 745 18.24 -5.39 6.72
C GLN A 745 19.42 -6.34 6.93
N GLU A 746 20.29 -6.05 7.89
CA GLU A 746 21.47 -6.86 8.23
C GLU A 746 21.06 -8.30 8.57
N LYS A 747 20.10 -8.50 9.49
CA LYS A 747 19.60 -9.82 9.88
C LYS A 747 18.92 -10.57 8.73
N THR A 748 18.21 -9.86 7.85
CA THR A 748 17.62 -10.44 6.63
C THR A 748 18.71 -10.98 5.71
N CYS A 749 19.80 -10.24 5.52
CA CYS A 749 20.93 -10.68 4.69
C CYS A 749 21.73 -11.82 5.34
N GLN A 750 21.97 -11.76 6.66
CA GLN A 750 22.56 -12.86 7.44
C GLN A 750 21.75 -14.15 7.28
N LYS A 751 20.41 -14.09 7.35
CA LYS A 751 19.51 -15.24 7.10
C LYS A 751 19.66 -15.79 5.68
N GLY A 752 19.81 -14.92 4.67
CA GLY A 752 20.09 -15.35 3.28
C GLY A 752 21.39 -16.15 3.17
N VAL A 753 22.48 -15.62 3.72
CA VAL A 753 23.80 -16.26 3.72
C VAL A 753 23.83 -17.54 4.56
N LEU A 754 23.05 -17.62 5.65
CA LEU A 754 22.89 -18.85 6.45
C LEU A 754 22.21 -19.99 5.68
N ILE A 755 21.41 -19.69 4.66
CA ILE A 755 20.71 -20.68 3.82
C ILE A 755 21.51 -20.97 2.54
N ARG A 756 22.24 -19.99 2.00
CA ARG A 756 23.15 -20.16 0.86
C ARG A 756 24.49 -19.44 1.10
N PRO A 757 25.46 -20.10 1.76
CA PRO A 757 26.73 -19.44 2.12
C PRO A 757 27.64 -19.14 0.94
N CYS A 758 27.40 -19.74 -0.24
CA CYS A 758 28.18 -19.54 -1.46
C CYS A 758 27.43 -18.73 -2.55
N ASP A 759 26.29 -18.12 -2.21
CA ASP A 759 25.54 -17.23 -3.10
C ASP A 759 26.16 -15.83 -3.09
N SER A 760 26.76 -15.41 -4.21
CA SER A 760 27.45 -14.12 -4.29
C SER A 760 26.48 -12.94 -4.18
N SER A 761 25.21 -13.08 -4.59
CA SER A 761 24.19 -12.05 -4.40
C SER A 761 23.84 -11.89 -2.93
N ALA A 762 23.66 -13.00 -2.20
CA ALA A 762 23.40 -12.96 -0.75
C ALA A 762 24.55 -12.31 0.04
N LEU A 763 25.80 -12.66 -0.31
CA LEU A 763 26.99 -12.04 0.29
C LEU A 763 27.13 -10.55 -0.08
N CYS A 764 26.84 -10.17 -1.32
CA CYS A 764 26.86 -8.77 -1.75
C CYS A 764 25.84 -7.93 -0.96
N HIS A 765 24.62 -8.44 -0.77
CA HIS A 765 23.59 -7.77 0.04
C HIS A 765 24.00 -7.67 1.53
N LEU A 766 24.62 -8.70 2.09
CA LEU A 766 25.15 -8.66 3.46
C LEU A 766 26.26 -7.60 3.61
N ALA A 767 27.21 -7.58 2.69
CA ALA A 767 28.33 -6.64 2.71
C ALA A 767 27.86 -5.18 2.60
N TYR A 768 26.85 -4.88 1.77
CA TYR A 768 26.21 -3.57 1.71
C TYR A 768 25.45 -3.21 3.00
N ALA A 769 24.71 -4.16 3.60
CA ALA A 769 24.05 -3.92 4.88
C ALA A 769 25.06 -3.62 6.00
N GLN A 770 26.17 -4.38 6.06
CA GLN A 770 27.27 -4.13 7.01
C GLN A 770 27.96 -2.76 6.77
N LEU A 771 28.10 -2.32 5.53
CA LEU A 771 28.62 -0.97 5.22
C LEU A 771 27.66 0.12 5.71
N ALA A 772 26.35 -0.04 5.50
CA ALA A 772 25.35 0.90 6.00
C ALA A 772 25.31 0.95 7.54
N ARG A 773 25.53 -0.18 8.22
CA ARG A 773 25.71 -0.24 9.69
C ARG A 773 26.97 0.49 10.17
N TYR A 774 28.01 0.61 9.35
CA TYR A 774 29.15 1.49 9.64
C TYR A 774 28.79 2.96 9.42
N ASP A 775 28.20 3.33 8.28
CA ASP A 775 27.93 4.73 7.90
C ASP A 775 26.95 5.45 8.84
N ASP A 776 26.02 4.70 9.47
CA ASP A 776 25.09 5.11 10.52
C ASP A 776 25.80 5.67 11.77
N GLU A 777 26.81 4.95 12.31
CA GLU A 777 27.53 5.36 13.52
C GLU A 777 29.05 5.03 13.50
N PRO A 778 29.87 5.66 12.61
CA PRO A 778 31.26 5.25 12.35
C PRO A 778 32.23 5.24 13.54
N SER A 779 31.89 5.94 14.64
CA SER A 779 32.77 6.13 15.79
C SER A 779 32.73 5.00 16.84
N THR A 780 32.06 3.88 16.56
CA THR A 780 31.93 2.77 17.53
C THR A 780 32.77 1.54 17.18
N ASP A 781 33.15 0.76 18.19
CA ASP A 781 33.74 -0.58 18.01
C ASP A 781 32.80 -1.55 17.28
N ALA A 782 31.50 -1.25 17.21
CA ALA A 782 30.53 -1.97 16.38
C ALA A 782 30.70 -1.61 14.90
N ALA A 783 30.75 -0.33 14.56
CA ALA A 783 31.01 0.13 13.20
C ALA A 783 32.41 -0.30 12.71
N ALA A 784 33.45 -0.20 13.55
CA ALA A 784 34.80 -0.67 13.24
C ALA A 784 34.91 -2.21 13.09
N ARG A 785 33.91 -2.99 13.55
CA ARG A 785 33.72 -4.40 13.15
C ARG A 785 32.96 -4.49 11.83
N ALA A 786 31.80 -3.85 11.73
CA ALA A 786 30.95 -3.88 10.54
C ALA A 786 31.68 -3.47 9.25
N LEU A 787 32.60 -2.50 9.30
CA LEU A 787 33.43 -2.12 8.14
C LEU A 787 34.44 -3.21 7.74
N ARG A 788 35.04 -3.90 8.72
CA ARG A 788 35.96 -5.03 8.45
C ARG A 788 35.20 -6.24 7.92
N ASP A 789 34.07 -6.57 8.54
CA ASP A 789 33.17 -7.64 8.10
C ASP A 789 32.64 -7.35 6.68
N SER A 790 32.27 -6.10 6.38
CA SER A 790 31.86 -5.65 5.05
C SER A 790 32.97 -5.82 4.00
N ARG A 791 34.18 -5.30 4.25
CA ARG A 791 35.35 -5.47 3.36
C ARG A 791 35.64 -6.94 3.11
N LEU A 792 35.64 -7.78 4.16
CA LEU A 792 35.87 -9.22 4.07
C LEU A 792 34.76 -9.93 3.28
N THR A 793 33.50 -9.58 3.49
CA THR A 793 32.35 -10.16 2.79
C THR A 793 32.33 -9.75 1.30
N PHE A 794 32.69 -8.52 0.96
CA PHE A 794 32.88 -8.10 -0.44
C PHE A 794 34.03 -8.85 -1.13
N HIS A 795 35.20 -8.95 -0.50
CA HIS A 795 36.31 -9.76 -1.04
C HIS A 795 35.91 -11.23 -1.23
N THR A 796 35.19 -11.81 -0.28
CA THR A 796 34.67 -13.18 -0.36
C THR A 796 33.68 -13.32 -1.52
N CYS A 797 32.76 -12.37 -1.68
CA CYS A 797 31.79 -12.33 -2.77
C CYS A 797 32.46 -12.32 -4.16
N ILE A 798 33.45 -11.44 -4.37
CA ILE A 798 34.24 -11.39 -5.63
C ILE A 798 34.99 -12.73 -5.83
N GLY A 799 35.53 -13.30 -4.74
CA GLY A 799 36.16 -14.62 -4.74
C GLY A 799 35.23 -15.80 -5.07
N LEU A 800 33.91 -15.60 -5.17
CA LEU A 800 32.91 -16.61 -5.56
C LEU A 800 32.32 -16.40 -6.97
N GLU A 801 32.76 -15.39 -7.71
CA GLU A 801 32.40 -15.26 -9.12
C GLU A 801 32.92 -16.47 -9.92
N GLY A 802 32.13 -16.95 -10.88
CA GLY A 802 32.41 -18.16 -11.64
C GLY A 802 32.31 -19.49 -10.87
N LYS A 803 31.94 -19.47 -9.58
CA LYS A 803 31.77 -20.67 -8.75
C LYS A 803 30.28 -21.05 -8.58
N PRO A 804 29.97 -22.32 -8.25
CA PRO A 804 28.60 -22.74 -7.98
C PRO A 804 28.08 -22.22 -6.63
N VAL A 805 26.76 -21.98 -6.57
CA VAL A 805 26.04 -21.46 -5.38
C VAL A 805 25.99 -22.45 -4.19
N VAL A 806 26.34 -23.72 -4.41
CA VAL A 806 26.27 -24.79 -3.39
C VAL A 806 27.68 -25.14 -2.90
N GLY A 807 27.92 -24.99 -1.59
CA GLY A 807 29.18 -25.29 -0.91
C GLY A 807 29.04 -25.19 0.61
N GLU A 808 30.11 -25.51 1.33
CA GLU A 808 30.17 -25.36 2.79
C GLU A 808 30.35 -23.90 3.21
N PRO A 809 29.98 -23.51 4.46
CA PRO A 809 30.25 -22.18 4.99
C PRO A 809 31.74 -21.80 4.95
N LEU A 810 32.02 -20.61 4.40
CA LEU A 810 33.38 -20.11 4.18
C LEU A 810 33.98 -19.57 5.49
N ASN A 811 35.26 -19.85 5.74
CA ASN A 811 35.96 -19.48 6.97
C ASN A 811 35.91 -17.98 7.26
N GLU A 812 35.97 -17.17 6.20
CA GLU A 812 35.89 -15.72 6.15
C GLU A 812 34.53 -15.19 6.65
N ILE A 813 33.47 -15.99 6.55
CA ILE A 813 32.11 -15.65 6.98
C ILE A 813 31.80 -16.29 8.34
N THR A 814 32.22 -17.54 8.58
CA THR A 814 32.06 -18.19 9.90
C THR A 814 32.92 -17.54 10.99
N GLY A 815 33.99 -16.84 10.60
CA GLY A 815 34.82 -16.03 11.49
C GLY A 815 34.15 -14.76 12.00
N GLN A 816 33.04 -14.31 11.40
CA GLN A 816 32.31 -13.11 11.83
C GLN A 816 31.50 -13.38 13.11
N GLN A 817 31.44 -12.39 14.01
CA GLN A 817 30.91 -12.59 15.36
C GLN A 817 29.44 -13.06 15.36
N TRP A 818 28.60 -12.51 14.48
CA TRP A 818 27.18 -12.89 14.39
C TRP A 818 26.98 -14.38 14.05
N TRP A 819 27.90 -15.00 13.31
CA TRP A 819 27.87 -16.45 13.03
C TRP A 819 28.26 -17.25 14.28
N GLN A 820 29.27 -16.80 15.03
CA GLN A 820 29.72 -17.43 16.27
C GLN A 820 28.64 -17.35 17.36
N ASP A 821 28.01 -16.18 17.55
CA ASP A 821 26.89 -15.96 18.46
C ASP A 821 25.71 -16.89 18.12
N LYS A 822 25.42 -17.09 16.82
CA LYS A 822 24.38 -18.01 16.32
C LYS A 822 24.71 -19.47 16.62
N VAL A 823 25.96 -19.91 16.42
CA VAL A 823 26.41 -21.28 16.76
C VAL A 823 26.35 -21.52 18.27
N ALA A 824 26.81 -20.57 19.09
CA ALA A 824 26.74 -20.64 20.54
C ALA A 824 25.28 -20.75 21.04
N LYS A 825 24.37 -19.95 20.49
CA LYS A 825 22.94 -20.01 20.81
C LYS A 825 22.29 -21.34 20.41
N GLU A 826 22.61 -21.87 19.22
CA GLU A 826 22.15 -23.20 18.83
C GLU A 826 22.69 -24.29 19.75
N GLU A 827 23.92 -24.19 20.24
CA GLU A 827 24.46 -25.10 21.24
C GLU A 827 23.72 -24.99 22.58
N GLU A 828 23.41 -23.79 23.06
CA GLU A 828 22.63 -23.59 24.29
C GLU A 828 21.21 -24.17 24.16
N GLU A 829 20.55 -23.95 23.02
CA GLU A 829 19.24 -24.53 22.73
C GLU A 829 19.29 -26.07 22.64
N LYS A 830 20.35 -26.65 22.05
CA LYS A 830 20.60 -28.10 22.05
C LYS A 830 20.83 -28.63 23.48
N LYS A 831 21.68 -27.96 24.27
CA LYS A 831 21.97 -28.31 25.68
C LYS A 831 20.70 -28.23 26.55
N ALA A 832 19.84 -27.22 26.33
CA ALA A 832 18.55 -27.09 27.00
C ALA A 832 17.55 -28.19 26.59
N ALA A 833 17.48 -28.53 25.29
CA ALA A 833 16.63 -29.60 24.78
C ALA A 833 17.08 -31.00 25.25
N GLU A 834 18.38 -31.23 25.44
CA GLU A 834 18.91 -32.45 26.05
C GLU A 834 18.67 -32.51 27.57
N ALA A 835 18.81 -31.38 28.28
CA ALA A 835 18.45 -31.29 29.69
C ALA A 835 16.96 -31.61 29.92
N ALA A 836 16.07 -31.09 29.06
CA ALA A 836 14.64 -31.36 29.09
C ALA A 836 14.26 -32.82 28.74
N LYS A 837 15.16 -33.59 28.10
CA LYS A 837 14.96 -35.01 27.76
C LYS A 837 15.41 -35.99 28.86
N LYS A 838 16.09 -35.52 29.92
CA LYS A 838 16.41 -36.39 31.07
C LYS A 838 15.16 -36.63 31.92
N PRO A 839 14.72 -37.88 32.13
CA PRO A 839 13.57 -38.15 32.98
C PRO A 839 13.89 -37.78 34.43
N ALA A 840 13.01 -37.00 35.06
CA ALA A 840 13.11 -36.71 36.49
C ALA A 840 12.94 -38.01 37.29
N ALA A 841 13.95 -38.38 38.08
CA ALA A 841 13.88 -39.56 38.94
C ALA A 841 12.73 -39.40 39.96
N ALA A 842 11.85 -40.41 40.03
CA ALA A 842 10.62 -40.31 40.79
C ALA A 842 10.86 -40.20 42.31
N PRO A 843 10.17 -39.29 43.02
CA PRO A 843 10.31 -39.15 44.47
C PRO A 843 9.61 -40.29 45.21
N THR A 844 10.36 -41.29 45.65
CA THR A 844 9.87 -42.34 46.57
C THR A 844 9.49 -41.73 47.92
N ALA A 845 8.26 -41.94 48.38
CA ALA A 845 7.70 -41.25 49.53
C ALA A 845 7.59 -42.11 50.81
N ALA A 846 7.72 -41.42 51.94
CA ALA A 846 7.20 -41.75 53.28
C ALA A 846 7.80 -42.93 54.08
N ALA A 847 8.42 -42.57 55.21
CA ALA A 847 8.18 -43.21 56.51
C ALA A 847 8.23 -42.15 57.63
N ARG A 848 7.51 -42.38 58.74
CA ARG A 848 7.56 -41.56 59.97
C ARG A 848 8.33 -42.33 61.04
N GLY A 849 9.09 -41.66 61.90
CA GLY A 849 9.73 -42.29 63.07
C GLY A 849 10.42 -41.26 63.97
N ALA A 850 10.30 -41.40 65.29
CA ALA A 850 10.73 -40.39 66.26
C ALA A 850 11.95 -40.80 67.08
N ALA A 851 12.65 -39.77 67.57
CA ALA A 851 13.35 -39.71 68.87
C ALA A 851 14.75 -40.33 69.06
N THR A 852 15.37 -39.80 70.12
CA THR A 852 16.51 -40.30 70.94
C THR A 852 17.96 -40.19 70.46
N ARG A 853 18.74 -39.59 71.38
CA ARG A 853 20.20 -39.45 71.50
C ARG A 853 20.97 -40.77 71.31
N GLY A 854 22.17 -40.71 70.73
CA GLY A 854 23.17 -41.80 70.79
C GLY A 854 24.61 -41.31 70.52
N ARG A 855 25.57 -41.68 71.37
CA ARG A 855 27.01 -41.38 71.24
C ARG A 855 27.68 -42.28 70.18
N GLY A 856 28.79 -41.85 69.57
CA GLY A 856 29.64 -42.78 68.79
C GLY A 856 30.79 -42.17 67.99
N ALA A 857 31.87 -41.76 68.65
CA ALA A 857 33.22 -41.70 68.05
C ALA A 857 34.05 -42.86 68.67
N PRO A 858 35.15 -43.36 68.07
CA PRO A 858 36.39 -42.57 68.02
C PRO A 858 37.38 -42.87 66.85
N ALA A 859 38.44 -42.02 66.77
CA ALA A 859 39.86 -42.36 66.51
C ALA A 859 40.31 -43.11 65.21
N ALA A 860 41.56 -42.97 64.74
CA ALA A 860 42.61 -41.94 64.89
C ALA A 860 43.81 -42.26 63.95
N ALA A 861 44.83 -41.39 63.97
CA ALA A 861 46.26 -41.67 63.65
C ALA A 861 46.65 -41.69 62.14
N VAL A 862 47.85 -41.22 61.71
CA VAL A 862 48.92 -40.52 62.46
C VAL A 862 49.80 -39.59 61.58
N ARG A 863 50.64 -38.79 62.27
CA ARG A 863 51.74 -37.87 61.84
C ARG A 863 52.65 -38.40 60.71
N GLY A 864 53.47 -37.60 60.02
CA GLY A 864 53.88 -36.16 60.16
C GLY A 864 54.58 -35.68 58.86
N GLY A 865 55.04 -34.44 58.66
CA GLY A 865 55.84 -33.53 59.51
C GLY A 865 57.35 -33.75 59.24
N ARG A 866 58.27 -32.78 59.07
CA ARG A 866 58.38 -31.29 59.25
C ARG A 866 59.39 -30.75 58.19
N GLY A 867 59.77 -29.47 58.05
CA GLY A 867 59.54 -28.18 58.75
C GLY A 867 59.95 -27.01 57.81
N ALA A 868 59.63 -25.73 58.04
CA ALA A 868 60.08 -24.82 59.11
C ALA A 868 61.56 -24.36 58.97
N ALA A 869 61.98 -23.12 59.28
CA ALA A 869 61.33 -22.02 60.04
C ALA A 869 61.82 -20.62 59.52
N ALA A 870 60.99 -19.55 59.52
CA ALA A 870 60.86 -18.48 60.54
C ALA A 870 61.94 -17.35 60.45
N ALA A 871 61.82 -16.14 61.02
CA ALA A 871 60.94 -15.55 62.05
C ALA A 871 60.73 -14.02 61.78
N SER A 872 59.55 -13.39 61.93
CA SER A 872 58.82 -12.93 63.15
C SER A 872 59.31 -11.58 63.73
N PRO A 873 58.60 -10.89 64.66
CA PRO A 873 57.16 -10.76 65.00
C PRO A 873 56.72 -9.25 65.04
N PRO A 874 55.55 -8.79 65.60
CA PRO A 874 54.41 -9.43 66.29
C PRO A 874 53.06 -9.18 65.50
N ALA A 875 51.81 -9.01 66.01
CA ALA A 875 51.27 -8.81 67.38
C ALA A 875 49.76 -9.17 67.55
N ASN A 876 49.24 -8.84 68.74
CA ASN A 876 47.86 -8.93 69.27
C ASN A 876 46.85 -7.96 68.60
N SER A 877 45.52 -8.08 68.73
CA SER A 877 44.61 -9.17 69.17
C SER A 877 43.13 -8.81 68.89
N LYS A 878 42.22 -9.79 68.74
CA LYS A 878 40.76 -9.57 68.59
C LYS A 878 40.12 -8.98 69.87
N PRO A 879 39.01 -8.21 69.78
CA PRO A 879 37.68 -8.84 69.88
C PRO A 879 36.58 -8.24 68.97
N VAL A 880 35.41 -8.88 68.93
CA VAL A 880 34.14 -8.31 68.42
C VAL A 880 33.34 -7.80 69.61
N PRO A 881 32.87 -6.53 69.58
CA PRO A 881 31.45 -6.28 69.82
C PRO A 881 30.87 -5.11 68.99
N SER A 882 29.57 -5.17 68.71
CA SER A 882 28.80 -4.03 68.18
C SER A 882 27.46 -3.90 68.92
N SER A 883 27.45 -3.13 70.00
CA SER A 883 26.25 -2.71 70.74
C SER A 883 26.43 -1.30 71.28
N SER A 884 25.36 -0.51 71.26
CA SER A 884 25.34 0.93 71.59
C SER A 884 25.78 1.26 73.03
N PRO A 885 26.03 2.55 73.33
CA PRO A 885 24.95 3.29 73.99
C PRO A 885 24.72 4.73 73.49
N SER A 886 23.52 5.25 73.74
CA SER A 886 23.20 6.70 73.69
C SER A 886 23.54 7.38 75.02
N PRO A 887 23.36 8.71 75.11
CA PRO A 887 22.51 9.20 76.21
C PRO A 887 21.37 10.16 75.77
N LYS A 888 20.37 10.25 76.66
CA LYS A 888 19.24 11.21 76.72
C LYS A 888 19.63 12.38 77.68
N PRO A 889 18.79 13.36 78.09
CA PRO A 889 17.34 13.62 77.86
C PRO A 889 16.99 15.09 77.45
N GLY A 890 15.73 15.52 77.26
CA GLY A 890 14.45 14.80 77.11
C GLY A 890 13.17 15.61 77.48
N THR A 891 11.99 15.13 77.04
CA THR A 891 10.60 15.52 77.45
C THR A 891 10.10 16.97 77.13
N PRO A 892 8.77 17.24 77.07
CA PRO A 892 7.59 16.39 77.34
C PRO A 892 6.67 16.11 76.10
N VAL A 893 6.16 14.87 75.90
CA VAL A 893 4.83 14.30 76.27
C VAL A 893 3.64 14.66 75.34
N GLY A 894 3.07 13.64 74.67
CA GLY A 894 1.78 13.68 73.95
C GLY A 894 1.36 12.27 73.47
N ARG A 895 0.11 11.85 73.73
CA ARG A 895 -0.42 10.48 73.43
C ARG A 895 -0.89 10.34 71.98
N GLY A 896 -1.02 9.15 71.38
CA GLY A 896 -0.83 7.77 71.88
C GLY A 896 -1.13 6.71 70.79
N ALA A 897 -1.05 5.41 71.10
CA ALA A 897 -1.17 4.32 70.10
C ALA A 897 -1.70 2.98 70.65
N ALA A 898 -2.26 2.15 69.75
CA ALA A 898 -2.48 0.70 69.84
C ALA A 898 -2.49 0.16 68.38
N ALA A 899 -1.77 -0.88 67.96
CA ALA A 899 -1.75 -2.30 68.38
C ALA A 899 -2.99 -3.10 67.91
N GLY A 900 -2.86 -4.25 67.24
CA GLY A 900 -1.62 -4.98 66.89
C GLY A 900 -1.81 -6.18 65.94
N LYS A 901 -0.83 -7.11 65.93
CA LYS A 901 -0.78 -8.33 65.07
C LYS A 901 -1.26 -9.59 65.82
N SER A 902 -1.93 -10.50 65.12
CA SER A 902 -2.05 -11.96 65.38
C SER A 902 -2.96 -12.61 64.30
N ALA A 903 -2.92 -13.90 63.96
CA ALA A 903 -1.90 -14.94 64.17
C ALA A 903 -2.20 -16.19 63.28
N ILE A 904 -1.13 -16.84 62.79
CA ILE A 904 -0.83 -18.30 62.86
C ILE A 904 -1.71 -19.35 62.13
N SER A 905 -0.99 -20.41 61.69
CA SER A 905 -1.39 -21.78 61.30
C SER A 905 -2.14 -22.04 59.99
N ALA A 906 -1.75 -23.17 59.38
CA ALA A 906 -2.44 -23.85 58.30
C ALA A 906 -2.70 -25.30 58.70
N SER A 907 -3.81 -25.89 58.25
CA SER A 907 -4.06 -27.34 58.36
C SER A 907 -4.85 -27.88 57.17
N LYS A 908 -4.23 -28.86 56.50
CA LYS A 908 -4.87 -29.90 55.66
C LYS A 908 -5.45 -31.00 56.60
N PRO A 909 -6.20 -32.03 56.13
CA PRO A 909 -6.77 -32.29 54.79
C PRO A 909 -8.24 -32.80 54.86
N ALA A 910 -8.70 -33.46 53.77
CA ALA A 910 -9.67 -34.58 53.73
C ALA A 910 -11.12 -34.33 54.23
N SER A 911 -12.22 -34.42 53.45
CA SER A 911 -12.67 -35.33 52.36
C SER A 911 -13.57 -36.51 52.81
N VAL A 912 -14.80 -36.50 52.31
CA VAL A 912 -15.62 -37.66 51.88
C VAL A 912 -16.41 -38.48 52.93
N GLN A 913 -17.63 -38.90 52.52
CA GLN A 913 -18.58 -39.87 53.11
C GLN A 913 -19.23 -39.51 54.47
N LYS A 914 -20.57 -39.43 54.53
CA LYS A 914 -21.43 -40.63 54.40
C LYS A 914 -22.77 -40.41 53.66
N ALA A 915 -23.10 -41.40 52.84
CA ALA A 915 -24.48 -41.87 52.61
C ALA A 915 -24.79 -43.00 53.67
N PRO A 916 -26.00 -43.60 53.79
CA PRO A 916 -26.84 -44.06 52.68
C PRO A 916 -28.35 -43.75 52.82
N SER A 917 -29.08 -44.25 51.82
CA SER A 917 -30.50 -44.08 51.53
C SER A 917 -31.50 -44.84 52.41
N SER A 918 -32.65 -44.22 52.61
CA SER A 918 -33.98 -44.84 52.53
C SER A 918 -35.00 -43.75 52.16
N ALA A 919 -36.22 -43.99 51.66
CA ALA A 919 -36.84 -44.98 50.77
C ALA A 919 -38.37 -44.72 50.84
N THR A 920 -39.13 -45.08 49.79
CA THR A 920 -40.61 -45.18 49.77
C THR A 920 -41.44 -43.90 49.51
N SER A 921 -42.58 -44.12 48.84
CA SER A 921 -43.64 -43.21 48.37
C SER A 921 -44.68 -42.86 49.47
N THR A 922 -45.70 -41.97 49.33
CA THR A 922 -46.80 -41.94 48.31
C THR A 922 -47.71 -40.68 48.35
N SER A 923 -48.28 -40.30 47.17
CA SER A 923 -49.71 -39.92 46.94
C SER A 923 -50.32 -38.61 47.54
N PRO A 924 -51.56 -38.16 47.16
CA PRO A 924 -52.32 -38.33 45.89
C PRO A 924 -53.12 -37.09 45.36
N SER A 925 -53.85 -37.28 44.24
CA SER A 925 -55.01 -36.55 43.64
C SER A 925 -54.71 -35.77 42.33
N LYS A 926 -55.24 -36.13 41.14
CA LYS A 926 -56.64 -36.17 40.60
C LYS A 926 -57.21 -34.75 40.36
N THR A 927 -57.71 -34.36 39.18
CA THR A 927 -58.66 -35.06 38.27
C THR A 927 -58.54 -34.72 36.76
N ASN A 928 -59.12 -35.57 35.90
CA ASN A 928 -59.78 -35.41 34.56
C ASN A 928 -59.37 -34.29 33.56
N GLY A 929 -59.36 -34.49 32.22
CA GLY A 929 -59.50 -35.72 31.42
C GLY A 929 -60.13 -35.56 30.00
N LYS A 930 -59.98 -36.59 29.16
CA LYS A 930 -60.75 -36.97 27.92
C LYS A 930 -60.58 -36.25 26.56
N SER A 931 -60.32 -37.11 25.55
CA SER A 931 -60.92 -37.15 24.19
C SER A 931 -60.35 -36.29 23.04
N ALA A 932 -60.68 -36.73 21.81
CA ALA A 932 -60.22 -36.22 20.51
C ALA A 932 -61.38 -36.22 19.47
N ILE A 933 -61.06 -35.96 18.18
CA ILE A 933 -61.90 -36.05 16.94
C ILE A 933 -62.55 -34.73 16.46
N SER A 934 -62.72 -34.64 15.13
CA SER A 934 -63.25 -33.57 14.24
C SER A 934 -62.19 -32.54 13.76
N ALA A 935 -61.97 -32.24 12.46
CA ALA A 935 -62.60 -32.51 11.16
C ALA A 935 -63.58 -31.45 10.58
N SER A 936 -63.09 -30.73 9.56
CA SER A 936 -63.79 -30.10 8.41
C SER A 936 -64.86 -28.99 8.56
N LYS A 937 -64.68 -27.93 7.72
CA LYS A 937 -65.65 -27.08 6.94
C LYS A 937 -67.16 -27.18 7.24
N PRO A 938 -67.94 -26.06 7.21
CA PRO A 938 -68.13 -25.15 6.04
C PRO A 938 -67.99 -23.64 6.41
N ALA A 939 -68.06 -22.61 5.53
CA ALA A 939 -69.10 -22.14 4.58
C ALA A 939 -70.48 -21.86 5.25
N SER A 940 -71.28 -20.84 4.90
CA SER A 940 -71.15 -19.75 3.90
C SER A 940 -72.32 -18.74 4.03
N VAL A 941 -72.14 -17.46 3.66
CA VAL A 941 -73.26 -16.55 3.31
C VAL A 941 -72.93 -15.72 2.04
N GLN A 942 -73.96 -15.61 1.20
CA GLN A 942 -74.23 -14.83 -0.04
C GLN A 942 -73.28 -13.64 -0.37
N LYS A 943 -72.81 -13.37 -1.61
CA LYS A 943 -73.48 -13.19 -2.94
C LYS A 943 -74.51 -12.03 -2.96
N ALA A 944 -74.64 -11.17 -3.97
CA ALA A 944 -74.04 -11.14 -5.32
C ALA A 944 -74.11 -9.73 -5.97
N GLN A 945 -73.32 -9.50 -7.04
CA GLN A 945 -73.61 -8.67 -8.24
C GLN A 945 -73.89 -7.15 -8.06
N SER A 946 -73.62 -6.25 -9.03
CA SER A 946 -72.80 -6.27 -10.28
C SER A 946 -72.71 -4.84 -10.86
N SER A 947 -71.74 -4.56 -11.76
CA SER A 947 -71.55 -3.31 -12.55
C SER A 947 -71.38 -2.02 -11.73
N THR A 948 -70.34 -1.19 -11.91
CA THR A 948 -69.96 -0.42 -13.12
C THR A 948 -68.41 -0.35 -13.23
N THR A 949 -67.73 -0.35 -14.40
CA THR A 949 -67.62 0.65 -15.49
C THR A 949 -67.30 2.09 -15.05
N SER A 950 -66.33 2.83 -15.63
CA SER A 950 -65.26 2.52 -16.60
C SER A 950 -64.32 3.74 -16.79
N THR A 951 -63.27 3.60 -17.61
CA THR A 951 -62.69 4.65 -18.49
C THR A 951 -62.15 5.99 -17.92
N SER A 952 -60.81 6.09 -17.92
CA SER A 952 -60.03 7.03 -18.78
C SER A 952 -59.72 8.49 -18.37
N SER A 953 -58.52 8.91 -18.82
CA SER A 953 -58.19 10.20 -19.49
C SER A 953 -57.68 11.43 -18.70
N ALA A 954 -56.90 12.23 -19.47
CA ALA A 954 -56.36 13.57 -19.22
C ALA A 954 -55.15 13.65 -18.24
N LYS A 955 -54.06 14.42 -18.47
CA LYS A 955 -53.87 15.81 -19.00
C LYS A 955 -54.52 16.87 -18.09
N MET A 956 -53.91 18.01 -17.77
CA MET A 956 -52.60 18.59 -18.11
C MET A 956 -52.11 19.39 -16.88
N TYR A 957 -50.84 19.79 -16.77
CA TYR A 957 -50.46 21.13 -17.24
C TYR A 957 -49.07 21.18 -17.85
N SER A 958 -49.01 21.77 -19.05
CA SER A 958 -47.79 22.19 -19.73
C SER A 958 -47.60 23.70 -19.58
N SER A 959 -46.37 24.17 -19.54
CA SER A 959 -46.03 25.52 -20.01
C SER A 959 -44.74 25.45 -20.85
N SER A 960 -44.85 25.80 -22.13
CA SER A 960 -43.72 25.84 -23.06
C SER A 960 -43.44 27.26 -23.52
N SER A 961 -42.17 27.62 -23.70
CA SER A 961 -41.70 28.49 -24.80
C SER A 961 -40.18 28.28 -24.88
N LYS A 962 -39.57 27.90 -26.01
CA LYS A 962 -39.51 28.55 -27.34
C LYS A 962 -39.03 30.00 -27.31
N THR A 963 -37.76 30.16 -27.64
CA THR A 963 -37.14 31.40 -28.13
C THR A 963 -37.75 31.86 -29.46
N PRO A 964 -37.79 33.18 -29.71
CA PRO A 964 -37.46 33.74 -31.01
C PRO A 964 -36.28 34.72 -30.93
N ALA A 965 -35.80 35.23 -32.06
CA ALA A 965 -34.57 36.03 -32.15
C ALA A 965 -34.81 37.46 -32.68
N GLY A 966 -34.01 38.40 -32.18
CA GLY A 966 -33.31 39.37 -33.04
C GLY A 966 -33.86 40.81 -33.21
N ARG A 967 -32.91 41.75 -33.04
CA ARG A 967 -32.82 43.12 -33.61
C ARG A 967 -33.61 44.30 -32.99
N GLY A 968 -32.83 45.19 -32.35
CA GLY A 968 -32.97 46.65 -32.40
C GLY A 968 -33.67 47.34 -31.22
N ALA A 969 -33.45 48.62 -30.92
CA ALA A 969 -32.32 49.52 -31.29
C ALA A 969 -32.41 50.85 -30.50
N ILE A 970 -31.27 51.45 -30.07
CA ILE A 970 -31.06 52.94 -29.91
C ILE A 970 -31.86 53.62 -28.73
N PRO A 971 -31.42 54.72 -28.06
CA PRO A 971 -30.06 55.22 -27.70
C PRO A 971 -29.89 55.90 -26.29
N THR A 972 -28.64 56.22 -25.89
CA THR A 972 -28.22 57.43 -25.07
C THR A 972 -28.75 57.67 -23.62
N ALA A 973 -28.12 58.47 -22.73
CA ALA A 973 -26.81 59.15 -22.68
C ALA A 973 -26.43 59.74 -21.28
N LYS A 974 -25.11 59.93 -21.03
CA LYS A 974 -24.46 60.94 -20.13
C LYS A 974 -24.69 60.76 -18.60
N SER A 975 -23.85 61.26 -17.67
CA SER A 975 -22.68 62.19 -17.70
C SER A 975 -21.85 62.07 -16.40
N SER A 976 -20.59 62.54 -16.24
CA SER A 976 -19.46 62.78 -17.17
C SER A 976 -18.21 63.36 -16.44
N ALA A 977 -17.00 62.96 -16.86
CA ALA A 977 -15.69 63.60 -16.55
C ALA A 977 -15.15 63.45 -15.09
N VAL A 978 -13.86 63.62 -14.76
CA VAL A 978 -12.69 64.30 -15.42
C VAL A 978 -11.43 63.39 -15.29
N GLN A 979 -10.77 62.96 -16.39
CA GLN A 979 -9.46 63.41 -16.93
C GLN A 979 -8.30 63.63 -15.91
N LYS A 980 -7.02 63.32 -16.20
CA LYS A 980 -6.27 63.26 -17.48
C LYS A 980 -5.29 62.07 -17.60
N ALA A 981 -4.88 61.78 -18.84
CA ALA A 981 -3.71 60.97 -19.22
C ALA A 981 -2.66 61.84 -19.97
N PRO A 982 -1.47 61.32 -20.31
CA PRO A 982 -1.21 60.87 -21.70
C PRO A 982 -0.82 59.36 -21.78
N VAL A 983 -1.12 58.51 -22.80
CA VAL A 983 -1.14 58.64 -24.30
C VAL A 983 0.28 58.55 -24.88
N ARG A 984 0.68 57.62 -25.79
CA ARG A 984 0.06 56.54 -26.64
C ARG A 984 1.05 55.34 -26.72
N GLY A 985 0.75 54.10 -27.14
CA GLY A 985 -0.21 53.55 -28.15
C GLY A 985 0.61 53.02 -29.36
N ARG A 986 0.25 52.02 -30.19
CA ARG A 986 -0.92 51.12 -30.47
C ARG A 986 -0.34 49.79 -31.04
N GLY A 987 -1.03 48.67 -31.25
CA GLY A 987 -2.44 48.24 -31.09
C GLY A 987 -2.67 46.90 -31.82
N ALA A 988 -3.83 46.24 -31.67
CA ALA A 988 -4.16 44.98 -32.36
C ALA A 988 -4.48 45.17 -33.86
N PRO A 989 -4.41 44.12 -34.71
CA PRO A 989 -5.64 43.33 -34.97
C PRO A 989 -5.48 41.84 -35.38
N ALA A 990 -6.61 41.13 -35.34
CA ALA A 990 -7.08 40.08 -36.27
C ALA A 990 -6.32 38.73 -36.46
N ALA A 991 -6.95 37.68 -35.93
CA ALA A 991 -7.22 36.36 -36.53
C ALA A 991 -6.42 35.86 -37.77
N LYS A 992 -5.74 34.72 -37.59
CA LYS A 992 -5.69 33.54 -38.48
C LYS A 992 -5.22 32.32 -37.65
N ALA A 993 -5.96 31.22 -37.66
CA ALA A 993 -5.84 30.07 -38.57
C ALA A 993 -4.57 29.24 -38.30
N ALA A 994 -4.75 27.94 -38.04
CA ALA A 994 -3.65 27.03 -37.75
C ALA A 994 -2.72 26.83 -38.98
N PRO A 995 -1.39 26.89 -38.81
CA PRO A 995 -0.43 26.48 -39.83
C PRO A 995 -0.38 24.93 -39.96
N PRO A 996 0.15 24.40 -41.08
CA PRO A 996 -0.30 23.10 -41.59
C PRO A 996 0.63 21.91 -41.28
N PRO A 997 0.11 20.66 -41.37
CA PRO A 997 0.94 19.50 -41.63
C PRO A 997 1.51 19.58 -43.07
N ARG A 998 2.77 19.98 -43.22
CA ARG A 998 3.47 19.98 -44.52
C ARG A 998 4.17 18.63 -44.77
N GLY A 999 3.47 17.73 -45.45
CA GLY A 999 4.08 16.58 -46.12
C GLY A 999 4.45 16.87 -47.59
N GLY A 1000 5.20 15.95 -48.20
CA GLY A 1000 5.56 15.94 -49.63
C GLY A 1000 7.04 15.58 -49.82
N ALA A 1001 7.41 14.39 -50.32
CA ALA A 1001 7.21 13.81 -51.66
C ALA A 1001 8.43 14.07 -52.58
N ALA A 1002 8.90 13.14 -53.43
CA ALA A 1002 8.58 11.72 -53.63
C ALA A 1002 9.62 11.06 -54.58
N ARG A 1003 9.41 9.76 -54.90
CA ARG A 1003 9.95 8.89 -55.99
C ARG A 1003 10.80 7.70 -55.47
N GLY A 1004 10.54 6.45 -55.86
CA GLY A 1004 9.34 5.94 -56.54
C GLY A 1004 9.40 4.51 -57.10
N GLY A 1005 8.22 3.86 -57.16
CA GLY A 1005 7.90 2.70 -58.01
C GLY A 1005 8.24 1.29 -57.46
N ALA A 1006 7.64 0.19 -57.95
CA ALA A 1006 6.38 0.03 -58.68
C ALA A 1006 5.98 -1.47 -58.77
N ALA A 1007 4.71 -1.80 -58.48
CA ALA A 1007 3.95 -3.01 -58.88
C ALA A 1007 4.52 -4.45 -58.65
N GLY A 1008 3.76 -5.26 -57.90
CA GLY A 1008 3.84 -6.74 -57.87
C GLY A 1008 2.57 -7.32 -57.24
N LYS A 1009 2.06 -8.47 -57.72
CA LYS A 1009 0.75 -9.04 -57.33
C LYS A 1009 0.84 -10.46 -56.75
N ALA A 1010 -0.22 -10.81 -56.00
CA ALA A 1010 -0.84 -12.14 -55.84
C ALA A 1010 -0.43 -13.05 -54.67
N ALA A 1011 -1.40 -13.89 -54.31
CA ALA A 1011 -1.46 -14.96 -53.31
C ALA A 1011 -2.63 -15.89 -53.76
N PRO A 1012 -3.07 -16.93 -53.00
CA PRO A 1012 -2.40 -17.94 -52.15
C PRO A 1012 -2.60 -19.33 -52.86
N PRO A 1013 -3.06 -20.48 -52.29
CA PRO A 1013 -3.04 -21.13 -50.95
C PRO A 1013 -2.42 -22.58 -51.07
N PRO A 1014 -2.86 -23.71 -50.44
CA PRO A 1014 -3.68 -23.99 -49.23
C PRO A 1014 -3.21 -25.14 -48.25
N ARG A 1015 -3.78 -25.12 -47.03
CA ARG A 1015 -4.30 -26.24 -46.19
C ARG A 1015 -3.56 -27.61 -46.05
N GLY A 1016 -3.13 -27.93 -44.82
CA GLY A 1016 -3.93 -28.73 -43.86
C GLY A 1016 -3.86 -30.29 -43.85
N GLY A 1017 -4.17 -30.89 -42.69
CA GLY A 1017 -4.40 -32.34 -42.50
C GLY A 1017 -3.60 -33.00 -41.36
N ALA A 1018 -4.19 -33.95 -40.63
CA ALA A 1018 -3.53 -34.67 -39.52
C ALA A 1018 -3.96 -36.15 -39.45
N ALA A 1019 -3.02 -37.07 -39.17
CA ALA A 1019 -3.34 -38.47 -38.82
C ALA A 1019 -2.22 -39.18 -38.00
N THR A 1020 -2.65 -39.69 -36.86
CA THR A 1020 -2.07 -40.54 -35.81
C THR A 1020 -1.38 -41.88 -36.18
N ARG A 1021 -0.55 -42.39 -35.24
CA ARG A 1021 0.03 -43.77 -35.08
C ARG A 1021 1.14 -44.19 -36.09
N GLY A 1022 2.13 -45.03 -35.77
CA GLY A 1022 2.59 -45.62 -34.49
C GLY A 1022 2.81 -47.15 -34.53
N GLY A 1023 4.07 -47.65 -34.47
CA GLY A 1023 4.38 -49.11 -34.48
C GLY A 1023 5.88 -49.47 -34.41
N ALA A 1024 6.24 -50.58 -33.75
CA ALA A 1024 7.54 -50.84 -33.10
C ALA A 1024 8.55 -51.80 -33.81
N ALA A 1025 9.85 -51.51 -33.63
CA ALA A 1025 10.96 -52.39 -33.14
C ALA A 1025 11.60 -53.60 -33.90
N LYS A 1026 12.96 -53.58 -33.92
CA LYS A 1026 13.97 -54.68 -33.69
C LYS A 1026 14.18 -55.81 -34.75
N PRO A 1027 15.25 -56.69 -34.66
CA PRO A 1027 16.60 -56.63 -34.03
C PRO A 1027 17.79 -57.28 -34.84
N ALA A 1028 18.95 -57.52 -34.18
CA ALA A 1028 20.05 -58.51 -34.46
C ALA A 1028 21.21 -58.11 -35.45
N ALA A 1029 22.48 -58.58 -35.35
CA ALA A 1029 23.29 -59.27 -34.30
C ALA A 1029 24.84 -59.22 -34.61
N ALA A 1030 25.71 -59.72 -33.70
CA ALA A 1030 27.21 -59.82 -33.82
C ALA A 1030 27.70 -61.28 -34.12
N PRO A 1031 29.02 -61.67 -34.18
CA PRO A 1031 29.88 -61.92 -32.96
C PRO A 1031 31.45 -61.95 -33.14
N VAL A 1032 32.19 -62.61 -32.19
CA VAL A 1032 33.59 -63.16 -32.18
C VAL A 1032 34.77 -62.24 -31.72
N ALA A 1033 35.88 -62.67 -31.06
CA ALA A 1033 36.13 -63.48 -29.82
C ALA A 1033 37.66 -63.52 -29.43
N GLY A 1034 38.04 -63.73 -28.15
CA GLY A 1034 39.45 -63.92 -27.67
C GLY A 1034 39.58 -64.20 -26.15
N LYS A 1035 40.63 -64.91 -25.65
CA LYS A 1035 40.69 -65.50 -24.27
C LYS A 1035 42.14 -65.88 -23.74
N PRO A 1036 42.42 -66.51 -22.55
CA PRO A 1036 42.93 -65.81 -21.33
C PRO A 1036 44.07 -66.48 -20.46
N ALA A 1037 44.37 -65.86 -19.28
CA ALA A 1037 44.64 -66.44 -17.93
C ALA A 1037 46.08 -66.66 -17.35
N GLU A 1038 46.32 -66.24 -16.09
CA GLU A 1038 46.87 -67.03 -14.94
C GLU A 1038 46.72 -66.31 -13.55
N LYS A 1039 47.29 -66.86 -12.44
CA LYS A 1039 47.06 -66.51 -10.99
C LYS A 1039 48.27 -66.99 -10.09
N PRO A 1040 48.36 -66.90 -8.72
CA PRO A 1040 47.35 -66.71 -7.64
C PRO A 1040 47.80 -65.83 -6.40
N ALA A 1041 47.24 -66.10 -5.19
CA ALA A 1041 47.70 -65.83 -3.80
C ALA A 1041 47.45 -64.45 -3.10
N THR A 1042 47.42 -64.47 -1.75
CA THR A 1042 46.95 -63.42 -0.78
C THR A 1042 47.73 -63.53 0.56
N PRO A 1043 47.58 -62.65 1.59
CA PRO A 1043 46.76 -61.42 1.80
C PRO A 1043 47.68 -60.15 1.98
N THR A 1044 47.43 -59.01 2.68
CA THR A 1044 46.48 -58.60 3.77
C THR A 1044 46.19 -57.07 3.83
N LYS A 1045 45.08 -56.74 4.50
CA LYS A 1045 44.40 -55.47 4.87
C LYS A 1045 45.20 -54.16 5.15
N ALA A 1046 44.59 -53.04 4.69
CA ALA A 1046 44.62 -51.63 5.17
C ALA A 1046 45.82 -50.70 4.78
N PRO A 1047 45.62 -49.35 4.71
CA PRO A 1047 44.42 -48.61 4.25
C PRO A 1047 44.71 -47.34 3.39
N GLU A 1048 43.96 -47.09 2.30
CA GLU A 1048 43.81 -45.79 1.59
C GLU A 1048 42.87 -45.97 0.36
N PRO A 1049 42.43 -44.92 -0.39
CA PRO A 1049 42.52 -43.47 -0.14
C PRO A 1049 41.13 -42.78 -0.12
N GLU A 1050 41.10 -41.45 -0.28
CA GLU A 1050 39.90 -40.62 -0.36
C GLU A 1050 38.89 -41.08 -1.42
N LYS A 1051 37.60 -40.86 -1.11
CA LYS A 1051 36.50 -41.08 -2.03
C LYS A 1051 36.23 -39.78 -2.80
N ALA A 1052 36.51 -39.78 -4.10
CA ALA A 1052 36.30 -38.61 -4.95
C ALA A 1052 34.87 -38.03 -4.78
N PRO A 1053 34.72 -36.69 -4.79
CA PRO A 1053 33.42 -36.06 -4.59
C PRO A 1053 32.44 -36.47 -5.70
N ALA A 1054 31.16 -36.61 -5.34
CA ALA A 1054 30.12 -36.96 -6.30
C ALA A 1054 29.99 -35.88 -7.39
N PRO A 1055 29.74 -36.26 -8.66
CA PRO A 1055 29.58 -35.29 -9.73
C PRO A 1055 28.40 -34.37 -9.45
N ILE A 1056 28.67 -33.06 -9.47
CA ILE A 1056 27.66 -32.01 -9.31
C ILE A 1056 26.62 -32.15 -10.44
N PRO A 1057 25.30 -32.05 -10.18
CA PRO A 1057 24.30 -32.09 -11.22
C PRO A 1057 24.55 -30.95 -12.23
N ALA A 1058 24.52 -31.26 -13.52
CA ALA A 1058 24.99 -30.39 -14.62
C ALA A 1058 24.12 -29.14 -14.90
N ASN A 1059 23.40 -28.63 -13.90
CA ASN A 1059 22.44 -27.54 -14.02
C ASN A 1059 22.49 -26.56 -12.81
N THR A 1060 23.53 -26.62 -11.98
CA THR A 1060 23.75 -25.65 -10.89
C THR A 1060 24.03 -24.26 -11.47
N PRO A 1061 23.33 -23.19 -11.04
CA PRO A 1061 23.67 -21.82 -11.44
C PRO A 1061 25.11 -21.46 -11.07
N LEU A 1062 25.83 -20.86 -12.02
CA LEU A 1062 27.15 -20.27 -11.83
C LEU A 1062 27.01 -18.77 -11.64
N ASN A 1063 27.70 -18.23 -10.63
CA ASN A 1063 27.70 -16.79 -10.37
C ASN A 1063 28.36 -16.05 -11.56
N ARG A 1064 27.62 -15.19 -12.27
CA ARG A 1064 28.21 -14.26 -13.26
C ARG A 1064 29.01 -13.18 -12.53
N ALA A 1065 30.04 -12.64 -13.18
CA ALA A 1065 30.81 -11.52 -12.62
C ALA A 1065 29.97 -10.22 -12.59
N SER A 1066 30.18 -9.37 -11.58
CA SER A 1066 29.41 -8.14 -11.39
C SER A 1066 30.29 -6.97 -10.93
N TYR A 1067 29.97 -5.76 -11.39
CA TYR A 1067 30.60 -4.53 -10.92
C TYR A 1067 30.16 -4.17 -9.48
N ARG A 1068 28.95 -4.58 -9.05
CA ARG A 1068 28.35 -4.18 -7.76
C ARG A 1068 29.20 -4.53 -6.54
N PRO A 1069 29.70 -5.77 -6.33
CA PRO A 1069 30.55 -6.06 -5.16
C PRO A 1069 31.90 -5.35 -5.21
N ARG A 1070 32.41 -4.98 -6.40
CA ARG A 1070 33.64 -4.18 -6.56
C ARG A 1070 33.42 -2.72 -6.18
N LEU A 1071 32.30 -2.14 -6.61
CA LEU A 1071 31.88 -0.79 -6.21
C LEU A 1071 31.62 -0.71 -4.70
N GLY A 1072 30.96 -1.73 -4.12
CA GLY A 1072 30.78 -1.85 -2.68
C GLY A 1072 32.10 -1.98 -1.91
N LEU A 1073 33.06 -2.75 -2.44
CA LEU A 1073 34.41 -2.84 -1.88
C LEU A 1073 35.16 -1.50 -1.98
N ALA A 1074 35.09 -0.81 -3.12
CA ALA A 1074 35.69 0.51 -3.31
C ALA A 1074 35.14 1.52 -2.29
N ARG A 1075 33.81 1.56 -2.13
CA ARG A 1075 33.10 2.35 -1.10
C ARG A 1075 33.59 2.02 0.31
N ALA A 1076 33.69 0.74 0.65
CA ALA A 1076 34.15 0.29 1.97
C ALA A 1076 35.64 0.61 2.23
N LEU A 1077 36.50 0.55 1.22
CA LEU A 1077 37.93 0.93 1.32
C LEU A 1077 38.12 2.45 1.39
N ALA A 1078 37.27 3.24 0.73
CA ALA A 1078 37.27 4.70 0.77
C ALA A 1078 36.90 5.30 2.14
N ARG A 1079 36.45 4.49 3.11
CA ARG A 1079 36.09 4.95 4.47
C ARG A 1079 37.28 5.15 5.43
N THR A 1080 38.50 4.72 5.07
CA THR A 1080 39.70 4.94 5.91
C THR A 1080 40.92 5.29 5.05
N ASP A 1081 41.74 6.24 5.53
CA ASP A 1081 42.83 6.84 4.77
C ASP A 1081 43.93 5.84 4.34
N ASP A 1082 44.12 4.77 5.13
CA ASP A 1082 45.07 3.70 4.87
C ASP A 1082 44.74 2.83 3.64
N THR A 1083 43.47 2.81 3.21
CA THR A 1083 43.00 2.00 2.07
C THR A 1083 42.52 2.80 0.86
N ILE A 1084 42.72 4.13 0.85
CA ILE A 1084 42.32 5.02 -0.27
C ILE A 1084 42.94 4.60 -1.61
N ASP A 1085 44.22 4.20 -1.64
CA ASP A 1085 44.88 3.82 -2.90
C ASP A 1085 44.42 2.46 -3.44
N ASP A 1086 43.87 1.58 -2.60
CA ASP A 1086 43.19 0.37 -3.04
C ASP A 1086 41.75 0.67 -3.49
N ALA A 1087 41.04 1.58 -2.81
CA ALA A 1087 39.73 2.06 -3.25
C ALA A 1087 39.80 2.63 -4.69
N LYS A 1088 40.81 3.47 -4.99
CA LYS A 1088 41.06 4.01 -6.34
C LYS A 1088 41.21 2.90 -7.39
N LYS A 1089 41.88 1.79 -7.09
CA LYS A 1089 42.05 0.66 -8.03
C LYS A 1089 40.69 0.03 -8.35
N TRP A 1090 39.89 -0.27 -7.32
CA TRP A 1090 38.56 -0.85 -7.50
C TRP A 1090 37.57 0.07 -8.23
N TYR A 1091 37.60 1.38 -8.01
CA TYR A 1091 36.79 2.32 -8.82
C TYR A 1091 37.20 2.29 -10.29
N ASN A 1092 38.50 2.27 -10.61
CA ASN A 1092 38.96 2.14 -12.00
C ASN A 1092 38.59 0.78 -12.60
N GLU A 1093 38.63 -0.32 -11.84
CA GLU A 1093 38.15 -1.64 -12.30
C GLU A 1093 36.65 -1.60 -12.64
N VAL A 1094 35.82 -0.98 -11.79
CA VAL A 1094 34.39 -0.76 -12.06
C VAL A 1094 34.19 0.06 -13.34
N MET A 1095 34.92 1.18 -13.51
CA MET A 1095 34.87 2.00 -14.72
C MET A 1095 35.28 1.21 -15.99
N THR A 1096 36.13 0.18 -15.88
CA THR A 1096 36.46 -0.70 -17.02
C THR A 1096 35.47 -1.84 -17.25
N MET A 1097 34.69 -2.24 -16.24
CA MET A 1097 33.71 -3.33 -16.33
C MET A 1097 32.30 -2.86 -16.71
N ALA A 1098 31.92 -1.66 -16.25
CA ALA A 1098 30.61 -1.05 -16.43
C ALA A 1098 30.80 0.47 -16.63
N PRO A 1099 31.39 0.89 -17.77
CA PRO A 1099 31.77 2.29 -18.02
C PRO A 1099 30.57 3.26 -18.02
N GLU A 1100 29.36 2.75 -18.19
CA GLU A 1100 28.09 3.48 -18.13
C GLU A 1100 27.61 3.87 -16.72
N ILE A 1101 28.27 3.43 -15.65
CA ILE A 1101 27.83 3.65 -14.26
C ILE A 1101 28.44 4.91 -13.66
N HIS A 1102 27.65 5.99 -13.56
CA HIS A 1102 28.07 7.31 -13.04
C HIS A 1102 28.71 7.24 -11.63
N ASP A 1103 28.18 6.42 -10.72
CA ASP A 1103 28.63 6.26 -9.32
C ASP A 1103 30.17 6.20 -9.18
N ALA A 1104 30.82 5.37 -10.01
CA ALA A 1104 32.25 5.12 -9.89
C ALA A 1104 33.12 6.31 -10.31
N TYR A 1105 32.62 7.16 -11.22
CA TYR A 1105 33.28 8.39 -11.63
C TYR A 1105 33.07 9.48 -10.58
N ILE A 1106 31.84 9.61 -10.05
CA ILE A 1106 31.47 10.61 -9.04
C ILE A 1106 32.26 10.36 -7.75
N GLU A 1107 32.23 9.15 -7.20
CA GLU A 1107 32.89 8.84 -5.91
C GLU A 1107 34.42 8.90 -6.02
N LEU A 1108 34.99 8.50 -7.16
CA LEU A 1108 36.43 8.63 -7.41
C LEU A 1108 36.84 10.11 -7.56
N ALA A 1109 36.04 10.92 -8.25
CA ALA A 1109 36.29 12.35 -8.37
C ALA A 1109 36.16 13.07 -7.02
N ASP A 1110 35.14 12.78 -6.21
CA ASP A 1110 34.94 13.38 -4.88
C ASP A 1110 36.12 13.14 -3.92
N MET A 1111 36.69 11.93 -3.94
CA MET A 1111 37.94 11.64 -3.20
C MET A 1111 39.12 12.51 -3.68
N LEU A 1112 39.18 12.83 -4.98
CA LEU A 1112 40.26 13.62 -5.57
C LEU A 1112 40.07 15.14 -5.41
N ILE A 1113 38.83 15.65 -5.38
CA ILE A 1113 38.52 17.10 -5.34
C ILE A 1113 39.28 17.90 -4.25
N LYS A 1114 39.62 17.26 -3.12
CA LYS A 1114 40.39 17.90 -2.02
C LYS A 1114 41.91 17.87 -2.22
N ALA A 1115 42.43 16.92 -2.98
CA ALA A 1115 43.87 16.67 -3.13
C ALA A 1115 44.40 17.10 -4.51
N ASP A 1116 43.68 16.77 -5.58
CA ASP A 1116 43.92 17.22 -6.95
C ASP A 1116 42.58 17.47 -7.67
N PRO A 1117 42.11 18.73 -7.70
CA PRO A 1117 40.89 19.11 -8.40
C PRO A 1117 40.94 18.89 -9.92
N LEU A 1118 42.13 18.85 -10.53
CA LEU A 1118 42.26 18.62 -11.98
C LEU A 1118 42.17 17.13 -12.29
N ALA A 1119 42.78 16.27 -11.47
CA ALA A 1119 42.58 14.82 -11.58
C ALA A 1119 41.11 14.40 -11.39
N ALA A 1120 40.32 15.14 -10.58
CA ALA A 1120 38.88 14.94 -10.47
C ALA A 1120 38.15 15.26 -11.80
N VAL A 1121 38.51 16.35 -12.48
CA VAL A 1121 37.99 16.67 -13.83
C VAL A 1121 38.45 15.63 -14.87
N ASP A 1122 39.70 15.14 -14.77
CA ASP A 1122 40.22 14.05 -15.61
C ASP A 1122 39.53 12.70 -15.36
N VAL A 1123 38.87 12.52 -14.21
CA VAL A 1123 37.98 11.37 -13.96
C VAL A 1123 36.62 11.59 -14.61
N TYR A 1124 35.95 12.71 -14.34
CA TYR A 1124 34.66 13.03 -14.93
C TYR A 1124 34.67 13.01 -16.47
N CYS A 1125 35.72 13.55 -17.10
CA CYS A 1125 35.85 13.58 -18.56
C CYS A 1125 36.22 12.22 -19.21
N LYS A 1126 36.30 11.12 -18.45
CA LYS A 1126 36.36 9.75 -19.00
C LYS A 1126 34.98 9.12 -19.20
N PHE A 1127 33.91 9.73 -18.69
CA PHE A 1127 32.56 9.17 -18.79
C PHE A 1127 32.09 9.11 -20.27
N PRO A 1128 31.51 7.99 -20.74
CA PRO A 1128 31.10 7.80 -22.13
C PRO A 1128 29.72 8.42 -22.41
N PHE A 1129 29.66 9.75 -22.50
CA PHE A 1129 28.42 10.48 -22.80
C PHE A 1129 27.76 10.05 -24.12
N THR A 1130 26.42 9.94 -24.11
CA THR A 1130 25.57 9.66 -25.28
C THR A 1130 25.17 10.93 -26.03
N GLU A 1131 24.71 10.79 -27.29
CA GLU A 1131 24.25 11.94 -28.10
C GLU A 1131 23.00 12.62 -27.51
N GLU A 1132 22.09 11.84 -26.92
CA GLU A 1132 21.06 12.33 -26.00
C GLU A 1132 21.62 12.31 -24.57
N LEU A 1133 21.73 13.49 -23.95
CA LEU A 1133 22.22 13.65 -22.57
C LEU A 1133 21.10 13.41 -21.56
N THR A 1134 21.39 12.61 -20.53
CA THR A 1134 20.52 12.38 -19.38
C THR A 1134 20.68 13.49 -18.32
N PHE A 1135 19.84 13.44 -17.27
CA PHE A 1135 19.96 14.32 -16.12
C PHE A 1135 21.26 14.05 -15.31
N ASP A 1136 21.69 12.80 -15.26
CA ASP A 1136 22.87 12.38 -14.50
C ASP A 1136 24.18 12.72 -15.24
N ASP A 1137 24.14 12.74 -16.57
CA ASP A 1137 25.21 13.31 -17.41
C ASP A 1137 25.37 14.82 -17.17
N ALA A 1138 24.24 15.53 -17.02
CA ALA A 1138 24.25 16.94 -16.67
C ALA A 1138 24.85 17.15 -15.27
N TYR A 1139 24.62 16.28 -14.29
CA TYR A 1139 25.31 16.37 -13.00
C TYR A 1139 26.84 16.32 -13.17
N ILE A 1140 27.38 15.36 -13.93
CA ILE A 1140 28.83 15.26 -14.21
C ILE A 1140 29.35 16.54 -14.89
N HIS A 1141 28.67 17.05 -15.93
CA HIS A 1141 29.09 18.28 -16.60
C HIS A 1141 29.00 19.51 -15.67
N GLY A 1142 27.97 19.60 -14.82
CA GLY A 1142 27.82 20.67 -13.83
C GLY A 1142 28.95 20.68 -12.81
N GLU A 1143 29.42 19.51 -12.39
CA GLU A 1143 30.56 19.34 -11.47
C GLU A 1143 31.89 19.73 -12.11
N VAL A 1144 32.12 19.35 -13.39
CA VAL A 1144 33.29 19.82 -14.16
C VAL A 1144 33.31 21.36 -14.24
N VAL A 1145 32.18 21.99 -14.55
CA VAL A 1145 32.05 23.46 -14.56
C VAL A 1145 32.30 24.05 -13.18
N ARG A 1146 31.70 23.48 -12.12
CA ARG A 1146 31.86 23.93 -10.73
C ARG A 1146 33.32 23.92 -10.29
N ILE A 1147 34.07 22.86 -10.60
CA ILE A 1147 35.48 22.71 -10.22
C ILE A 1147 36.37 23.68 -11.01
N LEU A 1148 36.25 23.70 -12.34
CA LEU A 1148 37.07 24.57 -13.19
C LEU A 1148 36.85 26.06 -12.86
N MET A 1149 35.58 26.48 -12.68
CA MET A 1149 35.25 27.86 -12.28
C MET A 1149 35.77 28.20 -10.88
N LYS A 1150 35.65 27.29 -9.90
CA LYS A 1150 36.15 27.50 -8.53
C LYS A 1150 37.68 27.67 -8.46
N HIS A 1151 38.42 27.01 -9.36
CA HIS A 1151 39.88 27.05 -9.42
C HIS A 1151 40.42 28.01 -10.52
N GLU A 1152 39.58 28.95 -10.97
CA GLU A 1152 39.89 29.99 -11.98
C GLU A 1152 40.46 29.45 -13.31
N LYS A 1153 40.08 28.23 -13.71
CA LYS A 1153 40.52 27.56 -14.94
C LYS A 1153 39.66 27.95 -16.15
N PHE A 1154 39.49 29.26 -16.34
CA PHE A 1154 38.64 29.85 -17.38
C PHE A 1154 39.10 29.61 -18.82
N ASP A 1155 40.31 29.09 -19.02
CA ASP A 1155 40.91 28.77 -20.33
C ASP A 1155 41.06 27.26 -20.56
N ASP A 1156 40.49 26.41 -19.69
CA ASP A 1156 40.44 24.96 -19.93
C ASP A 1156 39.45 24.66 -21.07
N PRO A 1157 39.84 23.92 -22.13
CA PRO A 1157 38.97 23.68 -23.28
C PRO A 1157 37.68 22.94 -22.91
N ARG A 1158 37.68 22.15 -21.83
CA ARG A 1158 36.53 21.34 -21.38
C ARG A 1158 35.42 22.16 -20.73
N LEU A 1159 35.73 23.38 -20.28
CA LEU A 1159 34.79 24.25 -19.58
C LEU A 1159 33.61 24.63 -20.49
N ALA A 1160 33.89 25.13 -21.70
CA ALA A 1160 32.86 25.61 -22.61
C ALA A 1160 31.90 24.48 -23.04
N ASP A 1161 32.43 23.31 -23.34
CA ASP A 1161 31.64 22.18 -23.84
C ASP A 1161 30.81 21.54 -22.72
N SER A 1162 31.34 21.49 -21.48
CA SER A 1162 30.55 21.09 -20.30
C SER A 1162 29.46 22.10 -19.94
N MET A 1163 29.71 23.41 -20.08
CA MET A 1163 28.66 24.43 -19.91
C MET A 1163 27.56 24.29 -20.96
N ILE A 1164 27.90 23.97 -22.21
CA ILE A 1164 26.92 23.69 -23.28
C ILE A 1164 26.06 22.47 -22.94
N ALA A 1165 26.69 21.36 -22.56
CA ALA A 1165 26.00 20.13 -22.19
C ALA A 1165 25.06 20.32 -20.98
N PHE A 1166 25.54 20.95 -19.90
CA PHE A 1166 24.73 21.29 -18.74
C PHE A 1166 23.55 22.20 -19.09
N GLY A 1167 23.80 23.29 -19.83
CA GLY A 1167 22.77 24.26 -20.20
C GLY A 1167 21.69 23.72 -21.14
N ARG A 1168 21.99 22.70 -21.95
CA ARG A 1168 21.00 21.99 -22.79
C ARG A 1168 19.99 21.19 -21.98
N VAL A 1169 20.43 20.52 -20.92
CA VAL A 1169 19.57 19.66 -20.08
C VAL A 1169 18.87 20.49 -19.00
N MET A 1170 19.61 21.38 -18.33
CA MET A 1170 19.12 22.13 -17.16
C MET A 1170 18.51 23.49 -17.51
N GLY A 1171 18.64 23.95 -18.75
CA GLY A 1171 18.21 25.27 -19.19
C GLY A 1171 19.22 26.37 -18.86
N ILE A 1172 19.33 27.36 -19.76
CA ILE A 1172 20.42 28.34 -19.75
C ILE A 1172 20.48 29.23 -18.50
N THR A 1173 19.34 29.46 -17.81
CA THR A 1173 19.28 30.24 -16.57
C THR A 1173 20.07 29.62 -15.42
N THR A 1174 20.28 28.29 -15.43
CA THR A 1174 21.13 27.62 -14.44
C THR A 1174 22.61 27.97 -14.58
N LEU A 1175 23.02 28.54 -15.73
CA LEU A 1175 24.37 29.04 -15.98
C LEU A 1175 24.56 30.51 -15.61
N ASP A 1176 23.51 31.29 -15.31
CA ASP A 1176 23.60 32.76 -15.17
C ASP A 1176 24.70 33.23 -14.20
N LYS A 1177 24.87 32.52 -13.08
CA LYS A 1177 25.95 32.75 -12.11
C LYS A 1177 27.35 32.56 -12.70
N TYR A 1178 27.55 31.53 -13.52
CA TYR A 1178 28.83 31.25 -14.17
C TYR A 1178 29.07 32.17 -15.37
N VAL A 1179 28.01 32.51 -16.11
CA VAL A 1179 28.04 33.51 -17.19
C VAL A 1179 28.50 34.86 -16.67
N SER A 1180 27.94 35.36 -15.55
CA SER A 1180 28.38 36.61 -14.92
C SER A 1180 29.89 36.61 -14.60
N ILE A 1181 30.39 35.52 -14.01
CA ILE A 1181 31.82 35.41 -13.65
C ILE A 1181 32.72 35.39 -14.90
N LEU A 1182 32.28 34.78 -16.00
CA LEU A 1182 33.01 34.80 -17.27
C LEU A 1182 32.96 36.17 -17.97
N ASP A 1183 31.87 36.92 -17.80
CA ASP A 1183 31.67 38.28 -18.33
C ASP A 1183 32.60 39.27 -17.60
N ASP A 1184 32.62 39.22 -16.26
CA ASP A 1184 33.54 39.96 -15.39
C ASP A 1184 35.03 39.65 -15.68
N LYS A 1185 35.32 38.49 -16.28
CA LYS A 1185 36.66 38.04 -16.68
C LYS A 1185 36.92 38.21 -18.20
N PHE A 1186 36.05 38.94 -18.91
CA PHE A 1186 36.15 39.27 -20.33
C PHE A 1186 36.25 38.06 -21.29
N LYS A 1187 35.63 36.92 -20.96
CA LYS A 1187 35.66 35.69 -21.78
C LYS A 1187 34.58 35.69 -22.88
N THR A 1188 34.37 36.82 -23.56
CA THR A 1188 33.27 37.05 -24.52
C THR A 1188 33.16 35.98 -25.62
N ASN A 1189 34.27 35.55 -26.21
CA ASN A 1189 34.28 34.50 -27.24
C ASN A 1189 33.84 33.13 -26.70
N MET A 1190 34.12 32.81 -25.43
CA MET A 1190 33.63 31.59 -24.79
C MET A 1190 32.12 31.72 -24.50
N LEU A 1191 31.67 32.88 -24.05
CA LEU A 1191 30.25 33.17 -23.81
C LEU A 1191 29.40 33.07 -25.09
N LYS A 1192 29.88 33.60 -26.22
CA LYS A 1192 29.29 33.40 -27.55
C LYS A 1192 29.13 31.91 -27.89
N LYS A 1193 30.20 31.12 -27.74
CA LYS A 1193 30.18 29.66 -27.99
C LYS A 1193 29.17 28.94 -27.09
N ILE A 1194 29.14 29.24 -25.80
CA ILE A 1194 28.23 28.62 -24.83
C ILE A 1194 26.77 28.93 -25.18
N TYR A 1195 26.45 30.20 -25.39
CA TYR A 1195 25.07 30.64 -25.64
C TYR A 1195 24.52 30.05 -26.95
N ALA A 1196 25.30 30.07 -28.03
CA ALA A 1196 24.93 29.43 -29.30
C ALA A 1196 24.78 27.91 -29.16
N GLY A 1197 25.76 27.26 -28.49
CA GLY A 1197 25.76 25.81 -28.27
C GLY A 1197 24.56 25.32 -27.45
N VAL A 1198 24.17 26.03 -26.40
CA VAL A 1198 22.98 25.69 -25.58
C VAL A 1198 21.70 25.78 -26.40
N HIS A 1199 21.57 26.79 -27.27
CA HIS A 1199 20.41 26.95 -28.15
C HIS A 1199 20.45 26.08 -29.43
N GLY A 1200 21.48 25.26 -29.62
CA GLY A 1200 21.63 24.41 -30.81
C GLY A 1200 21.81 25.18 -32.13
N LYS A 1201 22.25 26.44 -32.03
CA LYS A 1201 22.46 27.36 -33.16
C LYS A 1201 23.96 27.54 -33.43
N ASP A 1202 24.28 28.03 -34.62
CA ASP A 1202 25.63 28.51 -34.95
C ASP A 1202 25.91 29.85 -34.23
N ILE A 1203 27.18 30.21 -34.07
CA ILE A 1203 27.59 31.52 -33.53
C ILE A 1203 27.23 32.64 -34.51
N ASP A 1204 27.26 32.37 -35.82
CA ASP A 1204 26.91 33.34 -36.88
C ASP A 1204 25.39 33.45 -37.15
N ASP A 1205 24.55 32.85 -36.29
CA ASP A 1205 23.10 32.97 -36.37
C ASP A 1205 22.62 34.43 -36.22
N PRO A 1206 21.77 34.96 -37.12
CA PRO A 1206 21.36 36.36 -37.12
C PRO A 1206 20.64 36.83 -35.84
N ASP A 1207 19.87 35.97 -35.18
CA ASP A 1207 19.17 36.32 -33.94
C ASP A 1207 20.17 36.43 -32.78
N LEU A 1208 21.15 35.52 -32.74
CA LEU A 1208 22.20 35.51 -31.72
C LEU A 1208 23.19 36.66 -31.89
N GLN A 1209 23.57 37.00 -33.11
CA GLN A 1209 24.42 38.16 -33.39
C GLN A 1209 23.77 39.48 -32.91
N ALA A 1210 22.45 39.62 -33.02
CA ALA A 1210 21.73 40.75 -32.43
C ALA A 1210 21.77 40.75 -30.89
N PHE A 1211 21.68 39.57 -30.25
CA PHE A 1211 21.79 39.42 -28.80
C PHE A 1211 23.21 39.67 -28.27
N PHE A 1212 24.26 39.13 -28.92
CA PHE A 1212 25.66 39.34 -28.54
C PHE A 1212 26.04 40.83 -28.59
N LYS A 1213 25.55 41.54 -29.60
CA LYS A 1213 25.72 42.99 -29.72
C LYS A 1213 24.98 43.78 -28.66
N PHE A 1214 23.76 43.36 -28.28
CA PHE A 1214 23.04 43.92 -27.14
C PHE A 1214 23.76 43.68 -25.80
N LYS A 1215 24.47 42.56 -25.68
CA LYS A 1215 25.32 42.21 -24.53
C LYS A 1215 26.72 42.84 -24.56
N CYS A 1216 27.07 43.62 -25.59
CA CYS A 1216 28.41 44.19 -25.78
C CYS A 1216 29.54 43.14 -25.82
N TRP A 1217 29.25 41.91 -26.28
CA TRP A 1217 30.23 40.83 -26.43
C TRP A 1217 31.01 40.88 -27.76
N ASP A 1218 30.93 42.00 -28.49
CA ASP A 1218 31.44 42.21 -29.86
C ASP A 1218 32.86 41.65 -30.11
#